data_AF-A0A7V4JKR3-F1
#
_entry.id   AF-A0A7V4JKR3-F1
#
_cell.length_a   1.000
_cell.length_b   1.000
_cell.length_c   1.000
_cell.angle_alpha   90.00
_cell.angle_beta   90.00
_cell.angle_gamma   90.00
#
_symmetry.space_group_name_H-M   'P 1'
#
loop_
_entity.id
_entity.type
_entity.pdbx_description
1 polymer ?
#
loop_
_entity_poly.entity_id
_entity_poly.type
_entity_poly.pdbx_seq_one_letter_code
_entity_poly.pdbx_strand_id
1 'polypeptide(L)'
;MLKKILFSGLFLMSSFSMIAQPVNINGAMNSIFASPVIEEGKRNIILQNRCGNRLTLLVFDDKTSLEFIYKPNAFRRKEYRARNFSNRDNFTLLFPEASLPMISNGNIASYEYDPFVTRLKIQNQHGARNEITVVNVADENMFALSASAPTVLTFKPHRQFAVTSSLLYEKFVDRGEEIVSFVAFRNMEQNRFRVLKDGTYVLQLFENDVIFIGGEENEYQMHRAIHRFDEKSPEEIIAENERRLAPQMNQGRIYYRNPDFQRVLDINHRVVYSGIDEGGACFGALNRIYYLIWVRDGSMTASLMARAGNPGLIKCWAPFLLNNPNVVRRQDGTTAKEFLQIAGTRWTRNEDDGIYYAVMSLYTYFKTTGQDDLFSGDPLPVLIEAVQNYLSKNWDSNRKMVISSTIGETPLRDDPYFGYDVVNGNYEHNDYHLSQGKELRRSATLYLQVNTYNIMMMMTELLSCRSDLDKGLSAQYLRIARELQETLRKVYYDKANDCLYSAIEFYADGTEGTLNFKTDNNPWEGSWACSVGPFFPVPDLQLKTARVIYSTWPKITKQGYGYCPWNTLGGMLYEYGLGSSRYEEMLSLEIKEANMLTRKYPMPGALTEYSTNPEGWRGLPFSAGSLFFSMSGHIIQSLPSGIAVRASEKVDSIKNFRYKLSSLSAFARGNGDEVETFRLNGEKIPYSLQLPESKLLPGPNVIEIERTRSFPGFRLYSSSATLHEISLAKDTVIYSFSSAVPVQLYVQNIEKAGSVRIEETPGRIIPFEPVCMPGTGITLIETNAGGKIKMKVVLP
;
A
#
# COMPACT_ATOMS: atom_id res chain seq x y z
N MET A 1 50.12 70.67 22.16
CA MET A 1 48.79 70.93 21.59
C MET A 1 47.88 69.76 21.95
N LEU A 2 46.80 70.11 22.67
CA LEU A 2 45.63 69.35 23.13
C LEU A 2 45.70 67.84 23.45
N LYS A 3 45.65 67.57 24.76
CA LYS A 3 45.00 66.43 25.42
C LYS A 3 43.49 66.67 25.54
N LYS A 4 42.67 65.60 25.58
CA LYS A 4 41.72 65.21 26.67
C LYS A 4 40.61 64.27 26.12
N ILE A 5 40.47 63.06 26.66
CA ILE A 5 39.53 62.60 27.73
C ILE A 5 38.06 62.55 27.25
N LEU A 6 37.44 61.36 27.24
CA LEU A 6 36.30 60.99 28.11
C LEU A 6 35.79 59.57 27.78
N PHE A 7 35.99 58.64 28.72
CA PHE A 7 35.19 57.42 28.87
C PHE A 7 34.80 57.36 30.35
N SER A 8 33.50 57.39 30.63
CA SER A 8 32.96 57.33 31.99
C SER A 8 31.54 56.76 31.94
N GLY A 9 31.24 55.82 32.83
CA GLY A 9 29.88 55.65 33.36
C GLY A 9 29.08 54.46 32.86
N LEU A 10 29.42 53.27 33.35
CA LEU A 10 28.50 52.16 33.53
C LEU A 10 27.98 52.23 34.98
N PHE A 11 26.66 52.39 35.22
CA PHE A 11 25.90 51.73 36.30
C PHE A 11 24.44 52.25 36.47
N LEU A 12 23.48 51.29 36.56
CA LEU A 12 22.16 51.27 37.26
C LEU A 12 21.08 52.28 36.77
N MET A 13 19.78 51.98 36.58
CA MET A 13 18.87 50.92 37.01
C MET A 13 17.60 50.89 36.12
N SER A 14 17.00 49.69 35.99
CA SER A 14 15.54 49.35 36.03
C SER A 14 14.58 49.96 34.99
N SER A 15 13.58 49.27 34.43
CA SER A 15 13.06 47.90 34.53
C SER A 15 11.85 47.81 33.59
N PHE A 16 11.49 46.58 33.19
CA PHE A 16 10.24 46.11 32.54
C PHE A 16 10.45 45.54 31.13
N SER A 17 10.77 44.24 31.10
CA SER A 17 10.30 43.37 30.03
C SER A 17 10.07 41.97 30.60
N MET A 18 8.85 41.48 30.35
CA MET A 18 8.35 40.17 30.74
C MET A 18 9.25 39.08 30.17
N ILE A 19 9.66 38.15 31.04
CA ILE A 19 10.32 36.91 30.65
C ILE A 19 9.24 35.99 30.06
N ALA A 20 9.09 36.00 28.74
CA ALA A 20 8.53 34.87 28.02
C ALA A 20 9.65 33.83 27.88
N GLN A 21 9.56 32.74 28.63
CA GLN A 21 10.40 31.57 28.38
C GLN A 21 9.98 30.96 27.03
N PRO A 22 10.88 30.84 26.04
CA PRO A 22 10.63 29.98 24.91
C PRO A 22 10.69 28.53 25.39
N VAL A 23 9.58 27.81 25.21
CA VAL A 23 9.55 26.35 25.33
C VAL A 23 10.51 25.81 24.27
N ASN A 24 11.65 25.27 24.72
CA ASN A 24 12.59 24.53 23.88
C ASN A 24 11.92 23.23 23.43
N ILE A 25 11.20 23.28 22.31
CA ILE A 25 10.89 22.11 21.50
C ILE A 25 12.06 21.97 20.54
N ASN A 26 12.93 21.00 20.83
CA ASN A 26 14.00 20.40 20.02
C ASN A 26 15.31 20.32 20.81
N GLY A 27 15.83 19.09 20.89
CA GLY A 27 17.16 18.81 21.40
C GLY A 27 18.23 19.64 20.69
N ALA A 28 19.38 19.79 21.36
CA ALA A 28 20.54 20.52 20.87
C ALA A 28 20.74 20.33 19.36
N MET A 29 20.72 21.44 18.60
CA MET A 29 21.05 21.46 17.17
C MET A 29 22.52 21.10 16.99
N ASN A 30 22.83 19.81 16.91
CA ASN A 30 24.12 19.30 16.46
C ASN A 30 24.25 19.33 14.91
N SER A 31 23.21 19.77 14.20
CA SER A 31 23.13 19.80 12.74
C SER A 31 22.23 20.95 12.28
N ILE A 32 22.54 21.54 11.13
CA ILE A 32 21.67 22.50 10.42
C ILE A 32 20.49 21.79 9.72
N PHE A 33 20.45 20.46 9.74
CA PHE A 33 19.42 19.62 9.13
C PHE A 33 18.42 19.09 10.16
N ALA A 34 17.17 18.91 9.74
CA ALA A 34 16.12 18.35 10.57
C ALA A 34 16.39 16.86 10.82
N SER A 35 16.39 16.45 12.09
CA SER A 35 16.43 15.01 12.42
C SER A 35 15.09 14.35 12.11
N PRO A 36 15.05 13.08 11.67
CA PRO A 36 13.79 12.38 11.42
C PRO A 36 12.93 12.35 12.69
N VAL A 37 11.68 12.81 12.57
CA VAL A 37 10.77 12.87 13.72
C VAL A 37 10.18 11.48 14.00
N ILE A 38 10.69 10.81 15.04
CA ILE A 38 10.18 9.52 15.52
C ILE A 38 9.44 9.69 16.86
N GLU A 39 8.60 8.71 17.18
CA GLU A 39 7.93 8.63 18.48
C GLU A 39 8.96 8.46 19.61
N GLU A 40 8.86 9.27 20.64
CA GLU A 40 9.88 9.36 21.71
C GLU A 40 9.78 8.24 22.76
N GLY A 41 8.63 7.57 22.85
CA GLY A 41 8.39 6.51 23.83
C GLY A 41 9.35 5.33 23.65
N LYS A 42 9.70 4.66 24.75
CA LYS A 42 10.45 3.39 24.70
C LYS A 42 9.67 2.32 23.96
N ARG A 43 8.34 2.34 24.10
CA ARG A 43 7.39 1.55 23.33
C ARG A 43 6.27 2.46 22.84
N ASN A 44 5.76 2.21 21.64
CA ASN A 44 4.79 3.08 20.98
C ASN A 44 3.72 2.22 20.34
N ILE A 45 2.46 2.47 20.70
CA ILE A 45 1.30 1.79 20.12
C ILE A 45 0.50 2.82 19.37
N ILE A 46 0.17 2.52 18.12
CA ILE A 46 -0.42 3.50 17.21
C ILE A 46 -1.76 2.99 16.73
N LEU A 47 -2.77 3.85 16.83
CA LEU A 47 -4.13 3.61 16.39
C LEU A 47 -4.50 4.75 15.42
N GLN A 48 -4.70 4.41 14.14
CA GLN A 48 -5.16 5.37 13.14
C GLN A 48 -6.67 5.22 12.96
N ASN A 49 -7.39 6.30 13.20
CA ASN A 49 -8.82 6.39 12.96
C ASN A 49 -9.07 6.92 11.53
N ARG A 50 -9.91 6.23 10.77
CA ARG A 50 -10.15 6.57 9.36
C ARG A 50 -10.90 7.89 9.17
N CYS A 51 -11.60 8.39 10.18
CA CYS A 51 -12.40 9.61 10.10
C CYS A 51 -11.58 10.88 10.34
N GLY A 52 -10.34 10.76 10.82
CA GLY A 52 -9.48 11.93 11.01
C GLY A 52 -8.59 11.94 12.25
N ASN A 53 -8.69 10.98 13.17
CA ASN A 53 -7.83 11.00 14.36
C ASN A 53 -6.68 10.00 14.30
N ARG A 54 -5.64 10.26 15.08
CA ARG A 54 -4.60 9.29 15.41
C ARG A 54 -4.34 9.37 16.90
N LEU A 55 -4.22 8.21 17.53
CA LEU A 55 -3.77 8.10 18.91
C LEU A 55 -2.44 7.32 18.92
N THR A 56 -1.43 7.92 19.57
CA THR A 56 -0.20 7.21 19.92
C THR A 56 -0.07 7.11 21.44
N LEU A 57 0.08 5.88 21.96
CA LEU A 57 0.46 5.64 23.35
C LEU A 57 1.98 5.60 23.42
N LEU A 58 2.58 6.69 23.90
CA LEU A 58 4.03 6.85 24.08
C LEU A 58 4.40 6.35 25.48
N VAL A 59 4.89 5.12 25.59
CA VAL A 59 5.20 4.48 26.88
C VAL A 59 6.63 4.82 27.30
N PHE A 60 6.75 5.54 28.42
CA PHE A 60 8.01 5.89 29.08
C PHE A 60 8.21 5.02 30.34
N ASP A 61 9.34 5.19 31.04
CA ASP A 61 9.64 4.41 32.25
C ASP A 61 8.75 4.77 33.43
N ASP A 62 8.29 6.01 33.49
CA ASP A 62 7.56 6.62 34.59
C ASP A 62 6.07 6.85 34.28
N LYS A 63 5.71 6.99 33.00
CA LYS A 63 4.33 7.26 32.57
C LYS A 63 4.06 6.79 31.14
N THR A 64 2.81 6.93 30.70
CA THR A 64 2.42 6.79 29.28
C THR A 64 1.76 8.08 28.83
N SER A 65 2.33 8.76 27.84
CA SER A 65 1.69 9.92 27.21
C SER A 65 0.73 9.47 26.11
N LEU A 66 -0.39 10.18 25.98
CA LEU A 66 -1.40 9.98 24.95
C LEU A 66 -1.31 11.13 23.96
N GLU A 67 -0.88 10.86 22.75
CA GLU A 67 -0.77 11.86 21.70
C GLU A 67 -1.95 11.72 20.72
N PHE A 68 -2.79 12.75 20.66
CA PHE A 68 -3.95 12.80 19.77
C PHE A 68 -3.71 13.78 18.63
N ILE A 69 -3.48 13.27 17.42
CA ILE A 69 -3.32 14.07 16.21
C ILE A 69 -4.64 14.11 15.43
N TYR A 70 -5.07 15.31 15.04
CA TYR A 70 -6.35 15.56 14.37
C TYR A 70 -6.20 15.96 12.90
N LYS A 71 -7.05 15.42 12.05
CA LYS A 71 -7.21 15.74 10.62
C LYS A 71 -8.63 16.29 10.40
N PRO A 72 -8.84 17.60 10.45
CA PRO A 72 -10.14 18.18 10.14
C PRO A 72 -10.59 17.74 8.74
N ASN A 73 -11.88 17.45 8.59
CA ASN A 73 -12.51 17.08 7.32
C ASN A 73 -11.96 15.81 6.62
N ALA A 74 -11.24 14.90 7.29
CA ALA A 74 -10.66 13.74 6.60
C ALA A 74 -11.70 12.84 5.90
N PHE A 75 -12.94 12.85 6.37
CA PHE A 75 -14.07 12.12 5.79
C PHE A 75 -14.81 12.85 4.66
N ARG A 76 -14.59 14.17 4.45
CA ARG A 76 -15.31 14.99 3.46
C ARG A 76 -14.45 15.55 2.33
N ARG A 77 -13.17 15.78 2.59
CA ARG A 77 -12.24 16.47 1.68
C ARG A 77 -11.29 15.48 1.02
N LYS A 78 -11.21 15.55 -0.32
CA LYS A 78 -10.38 14.68 -1.18
C LYS A 78 -9.07 15.35 -1.60
N GLU A 79 -8.83 16.57 -1.17
CA GLU A 79 -7.63 17.35 -1.47
C GLU A 79 -6.50 17.11 -0.46
N TYR A 80 -5.27 17.08 -0.96
CA TYR A 80 -4.05 16.88 -0.15
C TYR A 80 -3.90 17.96 0.93
N ARG A 81 -4.28 19.21 0.65
CA ARG A 81 -4.16 20.34 1.59
C ARG A 81 -4.90 20.09 2.90
N ALA A 82 -6.02 19.36 2.87
CA ALA A 82 -6.75 18.99 4.08
C ALA A 82 -5.96 18.02 5.00
N ARG A 83 -4.91 17.36 4.50
CA ARG A 83 -4.06 16.43 5.26
C ARG A 83 -2.80 17.05 5.85
N ASN A 84 -2.57 18.34 5.60
CA ASN A 84 -1.50 19.13 6.23
C ASN A 84 -1.69 19.35 7.75
N PHE A 85 -2.71 18.74 8.35
CA PHE A 85 -2.98 18.76 9.79
C PHE A 85 -2.43 17.54 10.52
N SER A 86 -1.78 16.62 9.80
CA SER A 86 -1.31 15.38 10.38
C SER A 86 0.00 14.89 9.82
N ASN A 87 0.64 15.64 8.93
CA ASN A 87 1.87 15.18 8.34
C ASN A 87 3.03 15.26 9.35
N ARG A 88 4.15 14.65 9.00
CA ARG A 88 5.36 14.59 9.85
C ARG A 88 5.78 15.97 10.38
N ASP A 89 5.75 16.97 9.51
CA ASP A 89 6.34 18.29 9.75
C ASP A 89 5.34 19.28 10.37
N ASN A 90 4.05 19.00 10.20
CA ASN A 90 2.96 19.90 10.56
C ASN A 90 1.72 19.08 10.92
N PHE A 91 1.40 19.07 12.22
CA PHE A 91 0.27 18.34 12.76
C PHE A 91 -0.46 19.14 13.85
N THR A 92 -1.73 18.83 14.04
CA THR A 92 -2.56 19.42 15.09
C THR A 92 -2.73 18.45 16.24
N LEU A 93 -2.28 18.85 17.43
CA LEU A 93 -2.59 18.15 18.66
C LEU A 93 -3.95 18.62 19.20
N LEU A 94 -4.82 17.67 19.56
CA LEU A 94 -6.08 17.99 20.24
C LEU A 94 -5.84 18.50 21.67
N PHE A 95 -4.80 17.97 22.32
CA PHE A 95 -4.37 18.35 23.66
C PHE A 95 -2.85 18.49 23.67
N PRO A 96 -2.29 19.62 24.11
CA PRO A 96 -0.85 19.77 24.29
C PRO A 96 -0.22 18.70 25.19
N GLU A 97 -0.94 18.29 26.24
CA GLU A 97 -0.51 17.21 27.13
C GLU A 97 -1.71 16.32 27.48
N ALA A 98 -1.58 15.01 27.27
CA ALA A 98 -2.50 14.02 27.82
C ALA A 98 -1.70 12.79 28.28
N SER A 99 -2.07 12.18 29.41
CA SER A 99 -1.29 11.04 29.96
C SER A 99 -2.08 10.11 30.88
N LEU A 100 -1.55 8.89 30.98
CA LEU A 100 -1.85 7.86 31.97
C LEU A 100 -0.65 7.78 32.95
N PRO A 101 -0.58 8.61 34.00
CA PRO A 101 0.58 8.70 34.89
C PRO A 101 0.86 7.42 35.69
N MET A 102 -0.12 6.52 35.83
CA MET A 102 0.03 5.27 36.57
C MET A 102 0.50 4.09 35.70
N ILE A 103 0.58 4.29 34.38
CA ILE A 103 0.90 3.23 33.41
C ILE A 103 2.29 3.51 32.86
N SER A 104 3.21 2.57 32.97
CA SER A 104 4.59 2.76 32.51
C SER A 104 5.19 1.48 31.95
N ASN A 105 6.33 1.61 31.26
CA ASN A 105 7.02 0.49 30.65
C ASN A 105 7.32 -0.66 31.65
N GLY A 106 7.52 -0.33 32.93
CA GLY A 106 7.84 -1.32 33.97
C GLY A 106 6.66 -2.12 34.49
N ASN A 107 5.42 -1.68 34.26
CA ASN A 107 4.22 -2.33 34.81
C ASN A 107 3.27 -2.92 33.75
N ILE A 108 3.56 -2.77 32.46
CA ILE A 108 2.81 -3.46 31.40
C ILE A 108 3.33 -4.90 31.28
N ALA A 109 2.45 -5.86 31.58
CA ALA A 109 2.74 -7.29 31.52
C ALA A 109 2.57 -7.87 30.10
N SER A 110 1.56 -7.43 29.35
CA SER A 110 1.34 -7.90 27.97
C SER A 110 0.55 -6.92 27.10
N TYR A 111 0.61 -7.15 25.79
CA TYR A 111 -0.02 -6.34 24.75
C TYR A 111 -0.94 -7.21 23.90
N GLU A 112 -2.19 -6.79 23.73
CA GLU A 112 -3.10 -7.33 22.73
C GLU A 112 -3.41 -6.23 21.73
N TYR A 113 -2.79 -6.31 20.56
CA TYR A 113 -2.92 -5.29 19.53
C TYR A 113 -3.94 -5.69 18.47
N ASP A 114 -4.88 -4.80 18.24
CA ASP A 114 -5.74 -4.69 17.06
C ASP A 114 -5.94 -3.17 16.84
N PRO A 115 -5.85 -2.67 15.59
CA PRO A 115 -5.94 -1.23 15.31
C PRO A 115 -7.30 -0.60 15.67
N PHE A 116 -8.32 -1.42 15.95
CA PHE A 116 -9.65 -1.00 16.41
C PHE A 116 -9.91 -1.29 17.89
N VAL A 117 -9.28 -2.31 18.49
CA VAL A 117 -9.42 -2.65 19.92
C VAL A 117 -8.08 -3.12 20.51
N THR A 118 -7.37 -2.25 21.20
CA THR A 118 -6.10 -2.59 21.85
C THR A 118 -6.26 -2.73 23.36
N ARG A 119 -5.67 -3.76 23.95
CA ARG A 119 -5.65 -3.97 25.41
C ARG A 119 -4.23 -4.04 25.96
N LEU A 120 -3.99 -3.33 27.06
CA LEU A 120 -2.75 -3.38 27.84
C LEU A 120 -3.03 -4.03 29.18
N LYS A 121 -2.41 -5.18 29.45
CA LYS A 121 -2.51 -5.83 30.76
C LYS A 121 -1.42 -5.30 31.66
N ILE A 122 -1.83 -4.75 32.79
CA ILE A 122 -0.97 -4.07 33.75
C ILE A 122 -0.85 -4.95 34.99
N GLN A 123 0.36 -5.08 35.51
CA GLN A 123 0.63 -5.69 36.80
C GLN A 123 1.67 -4.84 37.53
N ASN A 124 1.27 -4.25 38.66
CA ASN A 124 2.21 -3.48 39.46
C ASN A 124 3.12 -4.39 40.31
N GLN A 125 4.14 -3.80 40.92
CA GLN A 125 5.09 -4.49 41.81
C GLN A 125 4.44 -5.19 43.02
N HIS A 126 3.22 -4.82 43.39
CA HIS A 126 2.45 -5.41 44.49
C HIS A 126 1.45 -6.48 44.01
N GLY A 127 1.49 -6.84 42.72
CA GLY A 127 0.61 -7.85 42.14
C GLY A 127 -0.81 -7.38 41.80
N ALA A 128 -1.14 -6.10 42.01
CA ALA A 128 -2.43 -5.55 41.58
C ALA A 128 -2.49 -5.50 40.05
N ARG A 129 -3.64 -5.90 39.51
CA ARG A 129 -3.88 -6.03 38.07
C ARG A 129 -4.83 -4.94 37.58
N ASN A 130 -4.59 -4.48 36.36
CA ASN A 130 -5.51 -3.61 35.63
C ASN A 130 -5.42 -3.99 34.15
N GLU A 131 -6.44 -3.67 33.38
CA GLU A 131 -6.46 -3.79 31.94
C GLU A 131 -6.94 -2.47 31.36
N ILE A 132 -6.12 -1.83 30.54
CA ILE A 132 -6.50 -0.61 29.82
C ILE A 132 -6.96 -1.02 28.42
N THR A 133 -8.22 -0.76 28.10
CA THR A 133 -8.78 -1.02 26.77
C THR A 133 -8.97 0.29 26.02
N VAL A 134 -8.40 0.35 24.82
CA VAL A 134 -8.57 1.46 23.87
C VAL A 134 -9.38 0.97 22.69
N VAL A 135 -10.53 1.60 22.43
CA VAL A 135 -11.35 1.35 21.25
C VAL A 135 -11.22 2.53 20.29
N ASN A 136 -10.72 2.28 19.09
CA ASN A 136 -10.72 3.22 17.98
C ASN A 136 -12.04 3.06 17.23
N VAL A 137 -12.94 4.04 17.38
CA VAL A 137 -14.32 3.97 16.85
C VAL A 137 -14.27 4.11 15.33
N ALA A 138 -14.62 3.06 14.60
CA ALA A 138 -14.32 2.94 13.17
C ALA A 138 -14.95 4.03 12.28
N ASP A 139 -16.08 4.60 12.70
CA ASP A 139 -16.90 5.54 11.93
C ASP A 139 -17.13 6.90 12.61
N GLU A 140 -16.34 7.25 13.63
CA GLU A 140 -16.40 8.56 14.30
C GLU A 140 -15.00 9.04 14.69
N ASN A 141 -14.83 10.36 14.83
CA ASN A 141 -13.57 10.99 15.26
C ASN A 141 -13.36 10.94 16.78
N MET A 142 -13.36 9.73 17.34
CA MET A 142 -13.11 9.54 18.76
C MET A 142 -12.47 8.18 19.09
N PHE A 143 -11.86 8.14 20.26
CA PHE A 143 -11.44 6.91 20.92
C PHE A 143 -12.25 6.74 22.20
N ALA A 144 -12.59 5.51 22.54
CA ALA A 144 -13.10 5.15 23.86
C ALA A 144 -11.96 4.53 24.66
N LEU A 145 -11.86 4.91 25.94
CA LEU A 145 -10.88 4.37 26.87
C LEU A 145 -11.61 3.82 28.10
N SER A 146 -11.30 2.59 28.48
CA SER A 146 -11.82 1.97 29.71
C SER A 146 -10.69 1.28 30.50
N ALA A 147 -10.95 1.05 31.78
CA ALA A 147 -10.04 0.34 32.67
C ALA A 147 -10.80 -0.65 33.57
N SER A 148 -10.25 -1.84 33.79
CA SER A 148 -10.85 -2.84 34.70
C SER A 148 -10.56 -2.56 36.18
N ALA A 149 -9.70 -1.59 36.49
CA ALA A 149 -9.45 -1.10 37.83
C ALA A 149 -9.16 0.41 37.80
N PRO A 150 -9.31 1.13 38.94
CA PRO A 150 -9.13 2.56 38.96
C PRO A 150 -7.76 3.03 38.43
N THR A 151 -7.78 3.97 37.50
CA THR A 151 -6.58 4.63 36.94
C THR A 151 -6.80 6.13 36.83
N VAL A 152 -5.72 6.87 36.58
CA VAL A 152 -5.77 8.34 36.46
C VAL A 152 -5.48 8.73 35.02
N LEU A 153 -6.21 9.72 34.53
CA LEU A 153 -5.97 10.44 33.29
C LEU A 153 -5.70 11.90 33.60
N THR A 154 -4.78 12.49 32.86
CA THR A 154 -4.48 13.92 32.94
C THR A 154 -4.57 14.54 31.57
N PHE A 155 -5.14 15.74 31.47
CA PHE A 155 -5.24 16.52 30.24
C PHE A 155 -4.85 17.97 30.50
N LYS A 156 -4.23 18.60 29.51
CA LYS A 156 -3.98 20.04 29.49
C LYS A 156 -4.55 20.60 28.19
N PRO A 157 -5.44 21.59 28.25
CA PRO A 157 -5.96 22.28 27.06
C PRO A 157 -4.90 23.23 26.49
N HIS A 158 -5.12 23.73 25.27
CA HIS A 158 -4.30 24.80 24.67
C HIS A 158 -4.40 26.10 25.46
N ARG A 159 -5.58 26.39 26.00
CA ARG A 159 -5.88 27.57 26.82
C ARG A 159 -6.68 27.18 28.06
N GLN A 160 -7.91 26.69 27.87
CA GLN A 160 -8.81 26.33 28.98
C GLN A 160 -9.99 25.51 28.46
N PHE A 161 -10.41 24.50 29.22
CA PHE A 161 -11.66 23.79 28.94
C PHE A 161 -12.88 24.58 29.41
N ALA A 162 -13.92 24.58 28.58
CA ALA A 162 -15.29 24.69 29.07
C ALA A 162 -15.64 23.38 29.78
N VAL A 163 -16.19 23.51 30.99
CA VAL A 163 -16.38 22.39 31.91
C VAL A 163 -17.86 22.24 32.24
N THR A 164 -18.40 21.06 32.02
CA THR A 164 -19.76 20.66 32.44
C THR A 164 -19.70 19.41 33.31
N SER A 165 -20.84 18.93 33.81
CA SER A 165 -20.88 17.74 34.70
C SER A 165 -20.27 16.48 34.09
N SER A 166 -20.32 16.32 32.76
CA SER A 166 -19.94 15.09 32.02
C SER A 166 -19.05 15.35 30.80
N LEU A 167 -18.58 16.58 30.60
CA LEU A 167 -17.81 16.96 29.40
C LEU A 167 -16.81 18.07 29.71
N LEU A 168 -15.56 17.85 29.28
CA LEU A 168 -14.54 18.88 29.09
C LEU A 168 -14.43 19.13 27.59
N TYR A 169 -14.45 20.38 27.14
CA TYR A 169 -14.18 20.68 25.73
C TYR A 169 -13.53 22.05 25.54
N GLU A 170 -12.77 22.21 24.46
CA GLU A 170 -12.11 23.46 24.11
C GLU A 170 -12.30 23.74 22.63
N LYS A 171 -12.56 25.01 22.30
CA LYS A 171 -12.55 25.52 20.93
C LYS A 171 -11.25 26.25 20.65
N PHE A 172 -10.59 25.89 19.57
CA PHE A 172 -9.43 26.62 19.06
C PHE A 172 -9.41 26.64 17.54
N VAL A 173 -8.61 27.55 16.98
CA VAL A 173 -8.42 27.67 15.54
C VAL A 173 -7.00 27.28 15.21
N ASP A 174 -6.83 26.36 14.26
CA ASP A 174 -5.53 26.00 13.71
C ASP A 174 -5.56 26.09 12.18
N ARG A 175 -4.60 26.82 11.61
CA ARG A 175 -4.47 27.09 10.16
C ARG A 175 -5.79 27.49 9.47
N GLY A 176 -6.67 28.19 10.19
CA GLY A 176 -7.94 28.72 9.69
C GLY A 176 -9.14 27.78 9.84
N GLU A 177 -8.97 26.57 10.38
CA GLU A 177 -10.07 25.63 10.67
C GLU A 177 -10.42 25.71 12.17
N GLU A 178 -11.73 25.73 12.48
CA GLU A 178 -12.23 25.60 13.85
C GLU A 178 -12.16 24.13 14.29
N ILE A 179 -11.69 23.92 15.52
CA ILE A 179 -11.48 22.60 16.10
C ILE A 179 -12.05 22.60 17.52
N VAL A 180 -12.82 21.56 17.82
CA VAL A 180 -13.37 21.28 19.14
C VAL A 180 -12.71 20.01 19.67
N SER A 181 -11.78 20.13 20.60
CA SER A 181 -11.26 18.96 21.33
C SER A 181 -12.13 18.68 22.55
N PHE A 182 -12.34 17.40 22.86
CA PHE A 182 -13.25 17.02 23.94
C PHE A 182 -12.85 15.75 24.70
N VAL A 183 -13.27 15.69 25.96
CA VAL A 183 -13.21 14.54 26.86
C VAL A 183 -14.58 14.38 27.51
N ALA A 184 -15.34 13.36 27.11
CA ALA A 184 -16.63 13.02 27.69
C ALA A 184 -16.49 11.88 28.69
N PHE A 185 -17.14 12.01 29.84
CA PHE A 185 -17.06 11.11 30.99
C PHE A 185 -18.38 11.11 31.75
N ARG A 186 -18.59 10.16 32.65
CA ARG A 186 -19.91 9.93 33.27
C ARG A 186 -20.38 11.10 34.13
N ASN A 187 -19.62 11.45 35.17
CA ASN A 187 -19.80 12.70 35.89
C ASN A 187 -18.58 13.05 36.76
N MET A 188 -18.50 14.31 37.18
CA MET A 188 -17.36 14.85 37.95
C MET A 188 -17.13 14.17 39.30
N GLU A 189 -18.20 13.86 40.04
CA GLU A 189 -18.10 13.29 41.38
C GLU A 189 -17.57 11.85 41.31
N GLN A 190 -18.17 11.04 40.44
CA GLN A 190 -17.74 9.68 40.19
C GLN A 190 -16.31 9.65 39.67
N ASN A 191 -15.95 10.51 38.71
CA ASN A 191 -14.59 10.53 38.15
C ASN A 191 -13.58 11.36 38.98
N ARG A 192 -13.93 11.77 40.21
CA ARG A 192 -13.09 12.56 41.12
C ARG A 192 -12.33 13.70 40.44
N PHE A 193 -13.07 14.44 39.61
CA PHE A 193 -12.54 15.52 38.79
C PHE A 193 -11.86 16.59 39.64
N ARG A 194 -10.67 17.03 39.22
CA ARG A 194 -9.94 18.13 39.86
C ARG A 194 -9.02 18.85 38.87
N VAL A 195 -8.77 20.13 39.13
CA VAL A 195 -7.82 20.95 38.37
C VAL A 195 -6.64 21.30 39.28
N LEU A 196 -5.43 21.00 38.81
CA LEU A 196 -4.19 21.33 39.52
C LEU A 196 -3.80 22.80 39.30
N LYS A 197 -2.91 23.32 40.14
CA LYS A 197 -2.45 24.73 40.08
C LYS A 197 -1.76 25.09 38.76
N ASP A 198 -1.19 24.11 38.06
CA ASP A 198 -0.52 24.27 36.78
C ASP A 198 -1.47 24.22 35.56
N GLY A 199 -2.79 24.12 35.81
CA GLY A 199 -3.82 24.04 34.78
C GLY A 199 -4.10 22.62 34.28
N THR A 200 -3.51 21.58 34.89
CA THR A 200 -3.78 20.18 34.52
C THR A 200 -5.14 19.72 35.05
N TYR A 201 -5.97 19.18 34.16
CA TYR A 201 -7.27 18.58 34.46
C TYR A 201 -7.05 17.09 34.73
N VAL A 202 -7.53 16.60 35.87
CA VAL A 202 -7.33 15.21 36.32
C VAL A 202 -8.68 14.52 36.44
N LEU A 203 -8.78 13.34 35.82
CA LEU A 203 -9.93 12.44 35.89
C LEU A 203 -9.46 11.09 36.43
N GLN A 204 -10.20 10.52 37.38
CA GLN A 204 -10.04 9.13 37.80
C GLN A 204 -11.05 8.28 37.04
N LEU A 205 -10.55 7.35 36.24
CA LEU A 205 -11.34 6.36 35.53
C LEU A 205 -11.58 5.18 36.49
N PHE A 206 -12.83 4.84 36.78
CA PHE A 206 -13.19 3.72 37.65
C PHE A 206 -13.41 2.44 36.85
N GLU A 207 -13.61 1.32 37.56
CA GLU A 207 -13.80 0.01 36.95
C GLU A 207 -14.97 0.02 35.96
N ASN A 208 -14.67 -0.32 34.70
CA ASN A 208 -15.58 -0.40 33.56
C ASN A 208 -16.26 0.91 33.16
N ASP A 209 -15.82 2.05 33.71
CA ASP A 209 -16.18 3.35 33.15
C ASP A 209 -15.59 3.50 31.74
N VAL A 210 -16.27 4.29 30.91
CA VAL A 210 -15.79 4.66 29.57
C VAL A 210 -15.61 6.16 29.51
N ILE A 211 -14.46 6.59 28.99
CA ILE A 211 -14.19 7.98 28.64
C ILE A 211 -14.02 8.07 27.12
N PHE A 212 -14.72 9.01 26.49
CA PHE A 212 -14.56 9.30 25.07
C PHE A 212 -13.66 10.51 24.88
N ILE A 213 -12.69 10.39 23.99
CA ILE A 213 -11.68 11.42 23.71
C ILE A 213 -11.61 11.63 22.21
N GLY A 214 -11.78 12.87 21.75
CA GLY A 214 -11.84 13.13 20.32
C GLY A 214 -11.73 14.60 19.94
N GLY A 215 -11.92 14.84 18.64
CA GLY A 215 -11.85 16.14 18.01
C GLY A 215 -12.89 16.24 16.90
N GLU A 216 -13.61 17.35 16.83
CA GLU A 216 -14.63 17.62 15.81
C GLU A 216 -14.53 19.06 15.29
N GLU A 217 -15.24 19.38 14.22
CA GLU A 217 -15.20 20.72 13.60
C GLU A 217 -16.10 21.73 14.33
N ASN A 218 -17.04 21.25 15.13
CA ASN A 218 -17.98 22.07 15.89
C ASN A 218 -18.63 21.26 17.03
N GLU A 219 -19.24 21.98 17.98
CA GLU A 219 -19.93 21.38 19.13
C GLU A 219 -21.09 20.47 18.74
N TYR A 220 -21.80 20.76 17.64
CA TYR A 220 -22.92 19.92 17.21
C TYR A 220 -22.45 18.51 16.83
N GLN A 221 -21.36 18.41 16.05
CA GLN A 221 -20.75 17.12 15.69
C GLN A 221 -20.24 16.38 16.94
N MET A 222 -19.57 17.10 17.85
CA MET A 222 -19.12 16.56 19.15
C MET A 222 -20.29 15.96 19.94
N HIS A 223 -21.37 16.71 20.15
CA HIS A 223 -22.53 16.22 20.91
C HIS A 223 -23.22 15.03 20.23
N ARG A 224 -23.33 15.04 18.89
CA ARG A 224 -23.86 13.90 18.12
C ARG A 224 -23.02 12.64 18.35
N ALA A 225 -21.70 12.77 18.27
CA ALA A 225 -20.77 11.67 18.44
C ALA A 225 -20.87 11.09 19.86
N ILE A 226 -20.84 11.94 20.90
CA ILE A 226 -20.95 11.51 22.31
C ILE A 226 -22.28 10.82 22.58
N HIS A 227 -23.41 11.43 22.18
CA HIS A 227 -24.76 10.89 22.45
C HIS A 227 -24.97 9.49 21.86
N ARG A 228 -24.26 9.13 20.77
CA ARG A 228 -24.37 7.80 20.14
C ARG A 228 -23.85 6.67 21.03
N PHE A 229 -22.92 6.97 21.93
CA PHE A 229 -22.27 5.98 22.80
C PHE A 229 -22.46 6.25 24.29
N ASP A 230 -23.30 7.24 24.62
CA ASP A 230 -23.67 7.52 26.00
C ASP A 230 -24.24 6.26 26.67
N GLU A 231 -23.89 6.07 27.93
CA GLU A 231 -24.28 4.93 28.77
C GLU A 231 -23.89 3.51 28.28
N LYS A 232 -23.17 3.36 27.17
CA LYS A 232 -22.72 2.04 26.70
C LYS A 232 -21.51 1.53 27.48
N SER A 233 -21.53 0.24 27.80
CA SER A 233 -20.38 -0.49 28.34
C SER A 233 -19.24 -0.62 27.31
N PRO A 234 -17.99 -0.86 27.74
CA PRO A 234 -16.88 -1.15 26.84
C PRO A 234 -17.19 -2.26 25.83
N GLU A 235 -17.84 -3.33 26.27
CA GLU A 235 -18.20 -4.49 25.45
C GLU A 235 -19.25 -4.16 24.39
N GLU A 236 -20.25 -3.33 24.72
CA GLU A 236 -21.25 -2.86 23.76
C GLU A 236 -20.64 -1.96 22.69
N ILE A 237 -19.67 -1.11 23.06
CA ILE A 237 -18.93 -0.27 22.12
C ILE A 237 -18.09 -1.15 21.19
N ILE A 238 -17.37 -2.14 21.72
CA ILE A 238 -16.61 -3.11 20.93
C ILE A 238 -17.53 -3.87 19.97
N ALA A 239 -18.68 -4.36 20.45
CA ALA A 239 -19.63 -5.10 19.62
C ALA A 239 -20.25 -4.23 18.50
N GLU A 240 -20.57 -2.96 18.76
CA GLU A 240 -20.97 -2.02 17.72
C GLU A 240 -19.83 -1.78 16.72
N ASN A 241 -18.59 -1.60 17.19
CA ASN A 241 -17.42 -1.39 16.33
C ASN A 241 -17.20 -2.59 15.39
N GLU A 242 -17.24 -3.82 15.93
CA GLU A 242 -17.14 -5.05 15.14
C GLU A 242 -18.25 -5.18 14.09
N ARG A 243 -19.49 -4.80 14.43
CA ARG A 243 -20.60 -4.75 13.46
C ARG A 243 -20.34 -3.75 12.32
N ARG A 244 -19.69 -2.61 12.60
CA ARG A 244 -19.31 -1.60 11.60
C ARG A 244 -18.17 -2.06 10.70
N LEU A 245 -17.22 -2.81 11.26
CA LEU A 245 -16.06 -3.34 10.53
C LEU A 245 -16.43 -4.55 9.66
N ALA A 246 -17.38 -5.37 10.09
CA ALA A 246 -17.73 -6.63 9.45
C ALA A 246 -17.96 -6.55 7.92
N PRO A 247 -18.69 -5.56 7.36
CA PRO A 247 -18.87 -5.45 5.91
C PRO A 247 -17.56 -5.32 5.12
N GLN A 248 -16.54 -4.68 5.69
CA GLN A 248 -15.24 -4.49 5.06
C GLN A 248 -14.31 -5.68 5.32
N MET A 249 -14.30 -6.20 6.56
CA MET A 249 -13.50 -7.37 6.95
C MET A 249 -13.98 -8.67 6.27
N ASN A 250 -15.22 -8.71 5.78
CA ASN A 250 -15.74 -9.85 5.05
C ASN A 250 -15.42 -9.85 3.55
N GLN A 251 -14.86 -8.78 2.98
CA GLN A 251 -14.49 -8.70 1.56
C GLN A 251 -13.14 -9.34 1.30
N GLY A 252 -13.07 -10.25 0.33
CA GLY A 252 -11.82 -10.95 -0.02
C GLY A 252 -11.21 -11.75 1.13
N ARG A 253 -12.01 -12.25 2.08
CA ARG A 253 -11.50 -12.91 3.29
C ARG A 253 -10.92 -14.28 2.97
N ILE A 254 -9.60 -14.42 3.13
CA ILE A 254 -8.82 -15.65 2.88
C ILE A 254 -8.83 -16.53 4.14
N TYR A 255 -8.95 -17.83 3.94
CA TYR A 255 -8.79 -18.85 4.99
C TYR A 255 -7.55 -19.70 4.69
N TYR A 256 -6.47 -19.40 5.41
CA TYR A 256 -5.18 -20.06 5.34
C TYR A 256 -5.07 -21.12 6.44
N ARG A 257 -4.55 -22.31 6.11
CA ARG A 257 -4.50 -23.45 7.06
C ARG A 257 -3.56 -23.22 8.23
N ASN A 258 -2.41 -22.58 7.98
CA ASN A 258 -1.45 -22.25 9.02
C ASN A 258 -2.02 -21.12 9.91
N PRO A 259 -2.18 -21.33 11.23
CA PRO A 259 -2.79 -20.35 12.13
C PRO A 259 -1.98 -19.06 12.28
N ASP A 260 -0.65 -19.12 12.17
CA ASP A 260 0.21 -17.94 12.28
C ASP A 260 0.03 -17.01 11.08
N PHE A 261 -0.09 -17.61 9.88
CA PHE A 261 -0.43 -16.90 8.65
C PHE A 261 -1.84 -16.30 8.74
N GLN A 262 -2.83 -17.08 9.20
CA GLN A 262 -4.20 -16.59 9.36
C GLN A 262 -4.28 -15.40 10.30
N ARG A 263 -3.58 -15.45 11.44
CA ARG A 263 -3.53 -14.33 12.40
C ARG A 263 -2.96 -13.06 11.76
N VAL A 264 -1.86 -13.19 11.00
CA VAL A 264 -1.26 -12.05 10.29
C VAL A 264 -2.23 -11.49 9.25
N LEU A 265 -2.91 -12.34 8.48
CA LEU A 265 -3.94 -11.88 7.55
C LEU A 265 -5.06 -11.12 8.27
N ASP A 266 -5.63 -11.68 9.33
CA ASP A 266 -6.76 -11.07 10.06
C ASP A 266 -6.40 -9.69 10.63
N ILE A 267 -5.21 -9.56 11.25
CA ILE A 267 -4.73 -8.27 11.77
C ILE A 267 -4.44 -7.29 10.63
N ASN A 268 -3.79 -7.72 9.55
CA ASN A 268 -3.39 -6.79 8.50
C ASN A 268 -4.55 -6.36 7.58
N HIS A 269 -5.64 -7.12 7.50
CA HIS A 269 -6.88 -6.64 6.90
C HIS A 269 -7.37 -5.38 7.61
N ARG A 270 -7.30 -5.39 8.95
CA ARG A 270 -7.67 -4.26 9.81
C ARG A 270 -6.64 -3.13 9.75
N VAL A 271 -5.34 -3.45 9.74
CA VAL A 271 -4.27 -2.44 9.60
C VAL A 271 -4.43 -1.65 8.31
N VAL A 272 -4.61 -2.33 7.17
CA VAL A 272 -4.82 -1.66 5.88
C VAL A 272 -6.08 -0.80 5.92
N TYR A 273 -7.18 -1.33 6.46
CA TYR A 273 -8.40 -0.54 6.58
C TYR A 273 -8.16 0.69 7.46
N SER A 274 -7.50 0.58 8.61
CA SER A 274 -7.16 1.74 9.43
C SER A 274 -6.22 2.73 8.74
N GLY A 275 -5.29 2.25 7.90
CA GLY A 275 -4.22 3.04 7.27
C GLY A 275 -4.63 3.85 6.04
N ILE A 276 -5.88 3.72 5.57
CA ILE A 276 -6.45 4.55 4.50
C ILE A 276 -7.64 5.31 5.08
N ASP A 277 -7.55 6.64 5.13
CA ASP A 277 -8.67 7.45 5.62
C ASP A 277 -9.85 7.48 4.63
N GLU A 278 -11.01 7.93 5.10
CA GLU A 278 -12.24 7.91 4.29
C GLU A 278 -12.17 8.80 3.05
N GLY A 279 -11.39 9.88 3.08
CA GLY A 279 -11.13 10.73 1.91
C GLY A 279 -10.11 10.14 0.95
N GLY A 280 -9.51 8.99 1.28
CA GLY A 280 -8.69 8.18 0.39
C GLY A 280 -7.18 8.35 0.56
N ALA A 281 -6.69 9.13 1.52
CA ALA A 281 -5.26 9.23 1.75
C ALA A 281 -4.74 7.97 2.46
N CYS A 282 -3.73 7.33 1.88
CA CYS A 282 -3.03 6.19 2.45
C CYS A 282 -1.77 6.64 3.19
N PHE A 283 -1.57 6.14 4.40
CA PHE A 283 -0.35 6.32 5.18
C PHE A 283 0.52 5.08 4.98
N GLY A 284 1.70 5.24 4.37
CA GLY A 284 2.60 4.12 4.00
C GLY A 284 2.96 3.26 5.21
N ALA A 285 3.13 3.89 6.37
CA ALA A 285 3.13 3.26 7.68
C ALA A 285 2.44 4.16 8.72
N LEU A 286 2.04 3.59 9.85
CA LEU A 286 1.27 4.31 10.87
C LEU A 286 2.07 5.30 11.74
N ASN A 287 3.39 5.43 11.60
CA ASN A 287 4.16 6.34 12.44
C ASN A 287 4.41 7.71 11.81
N ARG A 288 4.94 8.63 12.60
CA ARG A 288 5.10 10.04 12.25
C ARG A 288 5.89 10.31 10.97
N ILE A 289 6.97 9.56 10.68
CA ILE A 289 7.76 9.77 9.46
C ILE A 289 6.94 9.49 8.19
N TYR A 290 6.07 8.47 8.21
CA TYR A 290 5.28 8.04 7.05
C TYR A 290 3.87 8.65 7.00
N TYR A 291 3.65 9.77 7.69
CA TYR A 291 2.43 10.57 7.49
C TYR A 291 2.50 11.53 6.28
N LEU A 292 3.50 11.31 5.43
CA LEU A 292 3.49 11.80 4.06
C LEU A 292 2.68 10.82 3.19
N ILE A 293 2.06 11.32 2.13
CA ILE A 293 1.18 10.50 1.29
C ILE A 293 1.95 10.09 0.03
N TRP A 294 2.59 8.94 0.12
CA TRP A 294 3.42 8.37 -0.94
C TRP A 294 2.55 7.78 -2.05
N VAL A 295 2.84 8.17 -3.29
CA VAL A 295 2.08 7.72 -4.47
C VAL A 295 2.23 6.21 -4.65
N ARG A 296 3.46 5.69 -4.54
CA ARG A 296 3.76 4.25 -4.62
C ARG A 296 3.01 3.47 -3.56
N ASP A 297 3.16 3.83 -2.30
CA ASP A 297 2.65 3.04 -1.18
C ASP A 297 1.12 2.93 -1.21
N GLY A 298 0.43 4.05 -1.41
CA GLY A 298 -1.02 4.08 -1.50
C GLY A 298 -1.54 3.31 -2.72
N SER A 299 -0.87 3.45 -3.87
CA SER A 299 -1.27 2.77 -5.10
C SER A 299 -1.05 1.28 -5.02
N MET A 300 0.08 0.82 -4.47
CA MET A 300 0.32 -0.61 -4.25
C MET A 300 -0.66 -1.19 -3.24
N THR A 301 -0.83 -0.54 -2.08
CA THR A 301 -1.78 -0.99 -1.06
C THR A 301 -3.18 -1.15 -1.65
N ALA A 302 -3.73 -0.08 -2.25
CA ALA A 302 -5.10 -0.07 -2.72
C ALA A 302 -5.32 -0.96 -3.96
N SER A 303 -4.38 -0.96 -4.91
CA SER A 303 -4.52 -1.76 -6.14
C SER A 303 -4.33 -3.25 -5.87
N LEU A 304 -3.36 -3.63 -5.04
CA LEU A 304 -3.11 -5.04 -4.72
C LEU A 304 -4.24 -5.61 -3.84
N MET A 305 -4.80 -4.83 -2.91
CA MET A 305 -6.01 -5.23 -2.18
C MET A 305 -7.23 -5.37 -3.10
N ALA A 306 -7.39 -4.47 -4.08
CA ALA A 306 -8.47 -4.59 -5.07
C ALA A 306 -8.33 -5.86 -5.92
N ARG A 307 -7.09 -6.18 -6.35
CA ARG A 307 -6.77 -7.42 -7.06
C ARG A 307 -6.91 -8.68 -6.19
N ALA A 308 -6.80 -8.53 -4.87
CA ALA A 308 -7.11 -9.58 -3.89
C ALA A 308 -8.62 -9.72 -3.57
N GLY A 309 -9.48 -8.97 -4.27
CA GLY A 309 -10.94 -9.05 -4.11
C GLY A 309 -11.53 -8.09 -3.09
N ASN A 310 -10.76 -7.10 -2.63
CA ASN A 310 -11.22 -6.01 -1.76
C ASN A 310 -11.03 -4.64 -2.43
N PRO A 311 -11.91 -4.26 -3.38
CA PRO A 311 -11.81 -3.00 -4.10
C PRO A 311 -12.36 -1.80 -3.31
N GLY A 312 -12.78 -1.97 -2.05
CA GLY A 312 -13.27 -0.86 -1.23
C GLY A 312 -12.24 0.26 -1.07
N LEU A 313 -10.96 -0.10 -1.01
CA LEU A 313 -9.86 0.86 -0.79
C LEU A 313 -9.50 1.63 -2.05
N ILE A 314 -9.47 0.98 -3.22
CA ILE A 314 -9.16 1.65 -4.49
C ILE A 314 -10.23 2.67 -4.87
N LYS A 315 -11.48 2.47 -4.43
CA LYS A 315 -12.59 3.42 -4.61
C LYS A 315 -12.38 4.76 -3.89
N CYS A 316 -11.54 4.80 -2.85
CA CYS A 316 -11.18 6.04 -2.18
C CYS A 316 -9.83 6.56 -2.68
N TRP A 317 -8.83 5.68 -2.84
CA TRP A 317 -7.47 6.05 -3.25
C TRP A 317 -7.40 6.62 -4.67
N ALA A 318 -7.98 5.96 -5.68
CA ALA A 318 -7.84 6.40 -7.07
C ALA A 318 -8.43 7.81 -7.30
N PRO A 319 -9.65 8.14 -6.79
CA PRO A 319 -10.14 9.51 -6.83
C PRO A 319 -9.27 10.50 -6.07
N PHE A 320 -8.73 10.12 -4.91
CA PHE A 320 -7.83 10.99 -4.14
C PHE A 320 -6.56 11.31 -4.96
N LEU A 321 -5.84 10.28 -5.41
CA LEU A 321 -4.57 10.47 -6.11
C LEU A 321 -4.75 11.32 -7.37
N LEU A 322 -5.70 10.97 -8.24
CA LEU A 322 -5.88 11.62 -9.54
C LEU A 322 -6.36 13.08 -9.44
N ASN A 323 -6.99 13.46 -8.33
CA ASN A 323 -7.34 14.86 -8.05
C ASN A 323 -6.19 15.68 -7.44
N ASN A 324 -5.06 15.04 -7.12
CA ASN A 324 -3.91 15.68 -6.48
C ASN A 324 -2.59 15.43 -7.25
N PRO A 325 -2.51 15.79 -8.56
CA PRO A 325 -1.24 15.78 -9.27
C PRO A 325 -0.30 16.84 -8.67
N ASN A 326 1.01 16.60 -8.77
CA ASN A 326 2.01 17.62 -8.52
C ASN A 326 1.99 18.64 -9.66
N VAL A 327 2.16 19.93 -9.33
CA VAL A 327 2.32 21.00 -10.31
C VAL A 327 3.78 21.39 -10.36
N VAL A 328 4.47 20.99 -11.43
CA VAL A 328 5.90 21.20 -11.63
C VAL A 328 6.09 22.41 -12.55
N ARG A 329 6.99 23.32 -12.18
CA ARG A 329 7.36 24.47 -13.02
C ARG A 329 8.57 24.12 -13.87
N ARG A 330 8.44 24.28 -15.19
CA ARG A 330 9.51 24.05 -16.17
C ARG A 330 10.45 25.24 -16.26
N GLN A 331 11.61 25.03 -16.89
CA GLN A 331 12.64 26.07 -17.10
C GLN A 331 12.13 27.24 -17.95
N ASP A 332 11.24 26.97 -18.91
CA ASP A 332 10.58 28.00 -19.75
C ASP A 332 9.47 28.78 -19.00
N GLY A 333 9.25 28.48 -17.73
CA GLY A 333 8.25 29.11 -16.88
C GLY A 333 6.85 28.50 -16.96
N THR A 334 6.61 27.56 -17.88
CA THR A 334 5.33 26.83 -17.98
C THR A 334 5.15 25.85 -16.83
N THR A 335 3.91 25.39 -16.61
CA THR A 335 3.60 24.39 -15.58
C THR A 335 3.12 23.09 -16.23
N ALA A 336 3.49 21.96 -15.64
CA ALA A 336 3.03 20.63 -16.02
C ALA A 336 2.45 19.90 -14.81
N LYS A 337 1.47 19.04 -15.06
CA LYS A 337 0.96 18.11 -14.05
C LYS A 337 1.72 16.79 -14.13
N GLU A 338 2.23 16.33 -13.00
CA GLU A 338 2.99 15.08 -12.87
C GLU A 338 2.57 14.31 -11.62
N PHE A 339 2.91 13.03 -11.57
CA PHE A 339 2.76 12.18 -10.39
C PHE A 339 4.14 11.72 -9.97
N LEU A 340 4.67 12.36 -8.93
CA LEU A 340 6.01 12.13 -8.40
C LEU A 340 5.92 11.25 -7.14
N GLN A 341 6.90 11.37 -6.24
CA GLN A 341 6.95 10.57 -5.01
C GLN A 341 5.78 10.84 -4.05
N ILE A 342 5.52 12.11 -3.71
CA ILE A 342 4.49 12.51 -2.74
C ILE A 342 3.33 13.19 -3.46
N ALA A 343 2.10 12.80 -3.16
CA ALA A 343 0.90 13.32 -3.82
C ALA A 343 0.69 14.83 -3.55
N GLY A 344 0.30 15.59 -4.57
CA GLY A 344 -0.31 16.91 -4.45
C GLY A 344 0.52 18.04 -3.83
N THR A 345 1.82 17.83 -3.61
CA THR A 345 2.70 18.78 -2.92
C THR A 345 3.86 19.25 -3.79
N ARG A 346 4.37 20.44 -3.49
CA ARG A 346 5.64 20.94 -4.06
C ARG A 346 6.87 20.37 -3.33
N TRP A 347 6.69 19.79 -2.15
CA TRP A 347 7.73 19.17 -1.33
C TRP A 347 7.81 17.68 -1.67
N THR A 348 8.26 17.40 -2.89
CA THR A 348 8.44 16.05 -3.42
C THR A 348 9.75 16.04 -4.21
N ARG A 349 10.41 14.89 -4.32
CA ARG A 349 11.51 14.70 -5.27
C ARG A 349 10.99 14.11 -6.58
N ASN A 350 11.83 14.18 -7.61
CA ASN A 350 11.63 13.39 -8.80
C ASN A 350 11.70 11.92 -8.44
N GLU A 351 10.64 11.18 -8.76
CA GLU A 351 10.62 9.73 -8.70
C GLU A 351 9.83 9.28 -9.93
N ASP A 352 10.55 8.89 -10.98
CA ASP A 352 10.01 8.77 -12.33
C ASP A 352 9.01 7.60 -12.48
N ASP A 353 8.84 6.75 -11.47
CA ASP A 353 7.86 5.68 -11.46
C ASP A 353 6.50 6.06 -10.84
N GLY A 354 6.35 7.26 -10.27
CA GLY A 354 5.08 7.72 -9.70
C GLY A 354 3.92 7.72 -10.71
N ILE A 355 4.22 7.99 -11.99
CA ILE A 355 3.25 7.92 -13.09
C ILE A 355 2.72 6.50 -13.33
N TYR A 356 3.55 5.46 -13.14
CA TYR A 356 3.10 4.07 -13.27
C TYR A 356 2.01 3.76 -12.23
N TYR A 357 2.22 4.21 -10.99
CA TYR A 357 1.29 3.99 -9.90
C TYR A 357 -0.03 4.76 -10.05
N ALA A 358 0.00 5.96 -10.63
CA ALA A 358 -1.20 6.70 -11.00
C ALA A 358 -2.03 5.96 -12.07
N VAL A 359 -1.37 5.46 -13.12
CA VAL A 359 -2.02 4.68 -14.19
C VAL A 359 -2.55 3.35 -13.66
N MET A 360 -1.76 2.64 -12.86
CA MET A 360 -2.15 1.38 -12.23
C MET A 360 -3.39 1.56 -11.33
N SER A 361 -3.47 2.69 -10.60
CA SER A 361 -4.62 3.00 -9.75
C SER A 361 -5.91 3.16 -10.54
N LEU A 362 -5.90 3.94 -11.63
CA LEU A 362 -7.09 4.12 -12.49
C LEU A 362 -7.46 2.82 -13.22
N TYR A 363 -6.47 2.12 -13.76
CA TYR A 363 -6.68 0.85 -14.45
C TYR A 363 -7.29 -0.20 -13.53
N THR A 364 -6.72 -0.37 -12.33
CA THR A 364 -7.21 -1.33 -11.34
C THR A 364 -8.59 -0.95 -10.82
N TYR A 365 -8.85 0.34 -10.57
CA TYR A 365 -10.17 0.85 -10.24
C TYR A 365 -11.20 0.39 -11.27
N PHE A 366 -10.96 0.69 -12.56
CA PHE A 366 -11.88 0.30 -13.64
C PHE A 366 -12.04 -1.22 -13.76
N LYS A 367 -10.93 -1.97 -13.80
CA LYS A 367 -10.98 -3.43 -14.06
C LYS A 367 -11.58 -4.23 -12.90
N THR A 368 -11.42 -3.79 -11.66
CA THR A 368 -11.94 -4.50 -10.47
C THR A 368 -13.32 -4.05 -10.04
N THR A 369 -13.72 -2.79 -10.31
CA THR A 369 -15.04 -2.26 -9.91
C THR A 369 -16.04 -2.20 -11.06
N GLY A 370 -15.57 -2.11 -12.31
CA GLY A 370 -16.39 -1.81 -13.47
C GLY A 370 -16.89 -0.36 -13.54
N GLN A 371 -16.43 0.52 -12.65
CA GLN A 371 -16.83 1.93 -12.61
C GLN A 371 -15.94 2.78 -13.52
N ASP A 372 -16.56 3.69 -14.27
CA ASP A 372 -15.95 4.57 -15.27
C ASP A 372 -16.18 6.07 -15.00
N ASP A 373 -16.67 6.41 -13.80
CA ASP A 373 -16.93 7.79 -13.35
C ASP A 373 -15.68 8.67 -13.45
N LEU A 374 -14.49 8.10 -13.21
CA LEU A 374 -13.21 8.79 -13.36
C LEU A 374 -12.80 9.04 -14.83
N PHE A 375 -13.52 8.50 -15.82
CA PHE A 375 -13.24 8.77 -17.23
C PHE A 375 -13.88 10.08 -17.66
N SER A 376 -15.12 10.35 -17.25
CA SER A 376 -15.92 11.50 -17.73
C SER A 376 -15.41 12.89 -17.31
N GLY A 377 -14.53 12.99 -16.33
CA GLY A 377 -13.98 14.26 -15.83
C GLY A 377 -12.50 14.51 -16.16
N ASP A 378 -11.89 15.43 -15.41
CA ASP A 378 -10.46 15.76 -15.50
C ASP A 378 -9.46 14.61 -15.23
N PRO A 379 -9.75 13.56 -14.42
CA PRO A 379 -8.73 12.57 -14.05
C PRO A 379 -8.01 11.90 -15.23
N LEU A 380 -8.75 11.38 -16.23
CA LEU A 380 -8.15 10.70 -17.37
C LEU A 380 -7.37 11.67 -18.30
N PRO A 381 -7.91 12.83 -18.71
CA PRO A 381 -7.15 13.84 -19.45
C PRO A 381 -5.85 14.29 -18.77
N VAL A 382 -5.88 14.53 -17.45
CA VAL A 382 -4.68 14.89 -16.68
C VAL A 382 -3.66 13.76 -16.69
N LEU A 383 -4.11 12.52 -16.57
CA LEU A 383 -3.23 11.36 -16.62
C LEU A 383 -2.59 11.19 -18.00
N ILE A 384 -3.34 11.43 -19.09
CA ILE A 384 -2.80 11.43 -20.46
C ILE A 384 -1.69 12.48 -20.60
N GLU A 385 -1.94 13.71 -20.14
CA GLU A 385 -0.94 14.79 -20.15
C GLU A 385 0.33 14.38 -19.38
N ALA A 386 0.17 13.82 -18.18
CA ALA A 386 1.28 13.37 -17.35
C ALA A 386 2.09 12.24 -18.00
N VAL A 387 1.43 11.26 -18.66
CA VAL A 387 2.12 10.19 -19.41
C VAL A 387 2.90 10.77 -20.59
N GLN A 388 2.34 11.72 -21.33
CA GLN A 388 3.04 12.38 -22.43
C GLN A 388 4.26 13.16 -21.94
N ASN A 389 4.13 13.87 -20.83
CA ASN A 389 5.23 14.60 -20.20
C ASN A 389 6.34 13.63 -19.75
N TYR A 390 5.99 12.54 -19.08
CA TYR A 390 6.93 11.49 -18.68
C TYR A 390 7.71 10.92 -19.87
N LEU A 391 7.01 10.57 -20.97
CA LEU A 391 7.67 10.08 -22.18
C LEU A 391 8.59 11.14 -22.80
N SER A 392 8.18 12.40 -22.82
CA SER A 392 9.02 13.48 -23.36
C SER A 392 10.31 13.69 -22.55
N LYS A 393 10.27 13.41 -21.25
CA LYS A 393 11.41 13.54 -20.33
C LYS A 393 12.37 12.35 -20.42
N ASN A 394 11.83 11.14 -20.44
CA ASN A 394 12.60 9.93 -20.14
C ASN A 394 12.74 8.93 -21.31
N TRP A 395 11.94 9.03 -22.38
CA TRP A 395 12.04 8.10 -23.52
C TRP A 395 13.19 8.47 -24.47
N ASP A 396 14.15 7.57 -24.63
CA ASP A 396 15.20 7.68 -25.65
C ASP A 396 14.76 6.92 -26.92
N SER A 397 14.43 7.65 -27.97
CA SER A 397 13.96 7.07 -29.24
C SER A 397 15.04 6.33 -30.04
N ASN A 398 16.31 6.69 -29.84
CA ASN A 398 17.43 6.03 -30.53
C ASN A 398 17.73 4.68 -29.90
N ARG A 399 17.73 4.63 -28.57
CA ARG A 399 18.00 3.44 -27.77
C ARG A 399 16.75 2.60 -27.50
N LYS A 400 15.56 3.14 -27.75
CA LYS A 400 14.26 2.49 -27.54
C LYS A 400 14.09 1.98 -26.11
N MET A 401 14.43 2.84 -25.16
CA MET A 401 14.39 2.57 -23.73
C MET A 401 14.11 3.85 -22.94
N VAL A 402 13.65 3.67 -21.71
CA VAL A 402 13.50 4.76 -20.75
C VAL A 402 14.80 4.92 -19.96
N ILE A 403 15.33 6.14 -19.94
CA ILE A 403 16.54 6.52 -19.21
C ILE A 403 16.14 7.60 -18.20
N SER A 404 16.36 7.32 -16.91
CA SER A 404 15.99 8.19 -15.81
C SER A 404 17.21 8.77 -15.10
N SER A 405 17.02 9.94 -14.48
CA SER A 405 17.96 10.51 -13.51
C SER A 405 17.77 9.95 -12.10
N THR A 406 16.98 8.89 -11.92
CA THR A 406 16.69 8.26 -10.62
C THR A 406 16.79 6.73 -10.71
N ILE A 407 17.13 6.07 -9.59
CA ILE A 407 16.99 4.62 -9.40
C ILE A 407 16.16 4.42 -8.14
N GLY A 408 14.93 3.92 -8.30
CA GLY A 408 13.92 3.98 -7.26
C GLY A 408 13.85 5.36 -6.64
N GLU A 409 14.19 5.39 -5.36
CA GLU A 409 14.16 6.57 -4.51
C GLU A 409 15.42 7.45 -4.61
N THR A 410 16.50 6.97 -5.21
CA THR A 410 17.80 7.64 -5.19
C THR A 410 17.96 8.58 -6.40
N PRO A 411 18.15 9.90 -6.19
CA PRO A 411 18.50 10.82 -7.26
C PRO A 411 19.94 10.59 -7.73
N LEU A 412 20.16 10.51 -9.04
CA LEU A 412 21.48 10.36 -9.67
C LEU A 412 22.05 11.74 -10.08
N ARG A 413 23.30 11.78 -10.56
CA ARG A 413 24.03 13.04 -10.81
C ARG A 413 23.29 14.07 -11.68
N ASP A 414 22.50 13.61 -12.64
CA ASP A 414 21.74 14.50 -13.53
C ASP A 414 20.42 15.01 -12.93
N ASP A 415 20.01 14.50 -11.76
CA ASP A 415 18.81 14.96 -11.07
C ASP A 415 19.08 16.27 -10.30
N PRO A 416 18.16 17.26 -10.33
CA PRO A 416 18.32 18.49 -9.55
C PRO A 416 18.43 18.28 -8.03
N TYR A 417 18.01 17.11 -7.52
CA TYR A 417 18.09 16.75 -6.11
C TYR A 417 19.27 15.82 -5.79
N PHE A 418 20.25 15.67 -6.69
CA PHE A 418 21.43 14.84 -6.44
C PHE A 418 22.13 15.22 -5.12
N GLY A 419 22.40 14.20 -4.30
CA GLY A 419 23.02 14.37 -2.99
C GLY A 419 22.07 14.87 -1.89
N TYR A 420 20.78 15.05 -2.18
CA TYR A 420 19.81 15.60 -1.23
C TYR A 420 18.48 14.83 -1.22
N ASP A 421 18.15 14.26 -0.07
CA ASP A 421 16.81 13.74 0.18
C ASP A 421 15.89 14.88 0.64
N VAL A 422 15.13 15.43 -0.31
CA VAL A 422 14.14 16.49 -0.06
C VAL A 422 13.06 16.05 0.92
N VAL A 423 12.71 14.76 0.93
CA VAL A 423 11.64 14.25 1.76
C VAL A 423 12.12 14.13 3.20
N ASN A 424 13.30 13.57 3.45
CA ASN A 424 13.85 13.45 4.81
C ASN A 424 14.64 14.68 5.27
N GLY A 425 14.92 15.63 4.37
CA GLY A 425 15.65 16.86 4.65
C GLY A 425 17.15 16.65 4.90
N ASN A 426 17.72 15.53 4.45
CA ASN A 426 19.10 15.12 4.73
C ASN A 426 19.97 15.10 3.47
N TYR A 427 21.26 15.40 3.62
CA TYR A 427 22.23 15.11 2.56
C TYR A 427 22.46 13.61 2.48
N GLU A 428 22.20 13.03 1.32
CA GLU A 428 22.55 11.66 1.00
C GLU A 428 23.72 11.69 0.02
N HIS A 429 24.95 11.88 0.50
CA HIS A 429 26.13 11.50 -0.26
C HIS A 429 26.64 10.17 0.29
N ASN A 430 25.95 9.12 -0.11
CA ASN A 430 26.20 7.75 0.33
C ASN A 430 26.76 6.93 -0.84
N ASP A 431 27.28 5.74 -0.55
CA ASP A 431 27.78 4.79 -1.57
C ASP A 431 26.71 4.40 -2.63
N TYR A 432 25.42 4.71 -2.40
CA TYR A 432 24.32 4.44 -3.34
C TYR A 432 24.44 5.19 -4.68
N HIS A 433 25.27 6.24 -4.75
CA HIS A 433 25.56 6.96 -6.00
C HIS A 433 26.66 6.30 -6.82
N LEU A 434 27.34 5.30 -6.25
CA LEU A 434 28.42 4.55 -6.86
C LEU A 434 27.93 3.17 -7.28
N SER A 435 28.08 2.84 -8.56
CA SER A 435 27.97 1.46 -9.05
C SER A 435 29.28 1.07 -9.71
N GLN A 436 29.75 -0.15 -9.44
CA GLN A 436 31.01 -0.67 -9.97
C GLN A 436 32.22 0.27 -9.75
N GLY A 437 32.22 1.01 -8.63
CA GLY A 437 33.26 1.98 -8.27
C GLY A 437 33.20 3.31 -9.02
N LYS A 438 32.12 3.58 -9.76
CA LYS A 438 31.93 4.79 -10.57
C LYS A 438 30.64 5.51 -10.20
N GLU A 439 30.66 6.83 -10.28
CA GLU A 439 29.48 7.65 -10.02
C GLU A 439 28.45 7.56 -11.15
N LEU A 440 27.21 7.24 -10.78
CA LEU A 440 26.08 7.09 -11.69
C LEU A 440 25.53 8.46 -12.09
N ARG A 441 25.38 8.64 -13.41
CA ARG A 441 24.77 9.83 -14.01
C ARG A 441 23.28 9.63 -14.28
N ARG A 442 22.96 8.52 -14.96
CA ARG A 442 21.60 8.09 -15.31
C ARG A 442 21.53 6.57 -15.31
N SER A 443 20.32 6.03 -15.29
CA SER A 443 20.09 4.60 -15.39
C SER A 443 18.85 4.26 -16.22
N ALA A 444 18.95 3.19 -16.98
CA ALA A 444 17.80 2.51 -17.57
C ALA A 444 17.61 1.21 -16.79
N THR A 445 16.76 1.24 -15.76
CA THR A 445 16.45 0.04 -14.97
C THR A 445 15.43 -0.84 -15.67
N LEU A 446 15.53 -2.15 -15.49
CA LEU A 446 14.53 -3.13 -15.95
C LEU A 446 13.14 -2.77 -15.41
N TYR A 447 13.09 -2.32 -14.16
CA TYR A 447 11.88 -1.85 -13.49
C TYR A 447 11.17 -0.73 -14.23
N LEU A 448 11.89 0.34 -14.61
CA LEU A 448 11.29 1.41 -15.41
C LEU A 448 10.84 0.92 -16.78
N GLN A 449 11.61 0.03 -17.45
CA GLN A 449 11.19 -0.52 -18.75
C GLN A 449 9.86 -1.27 -18.65
N VAL A 450 9.73 -2.15 -17.66
CA VAL A 450 8.51 -2.95 -17.45
C VAL A 450 7.34 -2.07 -17.01
N ASN A 451 7.59 -1.08 -16.15
CA ASN A 451 6.56 -0.12 -15.73
C ASN A 451 6.07 0.72 -16.91
N THR A 452 6.96 1.21 -17.78
CA THR A 452 6.57 1.93 -18.99
C THR A 452 5.77 1.04 -19.93
N TYR A 453 6.19 -0.20 -20.14
CA TYR A 453 5.40 -1.16 -20.90
C TYR A 453 3.99 -1.31 -20.33
N ASN A 454 3.86 -1.47 -19.02
CA ASN A 454 2.57 -1.55 -18.36
C ASN A 454 1.75 -0.25 -18.48
N ILE A 455 2.36 0.93 -18.37
CA ILE A 455 1.67 2.20 -18.64
C ILE A 455 1.08 2.19 -20.05
N MET A 456 1.86 1.81 -21.06
CA MET A 456 1.40 1.80 -22.45
C MET A 456 0.19 0.86 -22.61
N MET A 457 0.28 -0.36 -22.09
CA MET A 457 -0.79 -1.35 -22.18
C MET A 457 -2.06 -0.92 -21.44
N MET A 458 -1.91 -0.44 -20.20
CA MET A 458 -3.04 0.03 -19.38
C MET A 458 -3.70 1.27 -20.00
N MET A 459 -2.92 2.23 -20.50
CA MET A 459 -3.46 3.44 -21.14
C MET A 459 -4.19 3.11 -22.44
N THR A 460 -3.69 2.18 -23.26
CA THR A 460 -4.42 1.73 -24.47
C THR A 460 -5.75 1.08 -24.10
N GLU A 461 -5.80 0.25 -23.05
CA GLU A 461 -7.06 -0.31 -22.54
C GLU A 461 -8.03 0.79 -22.06
N LEU A 462 -7.55 1.79 -21.32
CA LEU A 462 -8.38 2.90 -20.84
C LEU A 462 -8.90 3.78 -22.00
N LEU A 463 -8.03 4.10 -22.98
CA LEU A 463 -8.37 4.88 -24.16
C LEU A 463 -9.36 4.16 -25.08
N SER A 464 -9.38 2.83 -25.09
CA SER A 464 -10.39 2.07 -25.85
C SER A 464 -11.83 2.34 -25.38
N CYS A 465 -11.99 2.83 -24.15
CA CYS A 465 -13.28 3.26 -23.59
C CYS A 465 -13.60 4.74 -23.88
N ARG A 466 -12.62 5.51 -24.39
CA ARG A 466 -12.69 6.96 -24.65
C ARG A 466 -12.01 7.33 -25.97
N SER A 467 -12.61 6.88 -27.07
CA SER A 467 -12.08 7.09 -28.43
C SER A 467 -11.92 8.58 -28.80
N ASP A 468 -12.68 9.48 -28.16
CA ASP A 468 -12.57 10.93 -28.33
C ASP A 468 -11.25 11.51 -27.77
N LEU A 469 -10.65 10.84 -26.78
CA LEU A 469 -9.37 11.24 -26.18
C LEU A 469 -8.17 10.56 -26.84
N ASP A 470 -8.37 9.46 -27.57
CA ASP A 470 -7.29 8.64 -28.12
C ASP A 470 -6.39 9.44 -29.07
N LYS A 471 -6.94 10.11 -30.09
CA LYS A 471 -6.18 10.99 -31.02
C LYS A 471 -4.87 10.35 -31.57
N GLY A 472 -4.82 9.02 -31.71
CA GLY A 472 -3.64 8.27 -32.18
C GLY A 472 -2.67 7.82 -31.07
N LEU A 473 -2.93 8.13 -29.81
CA LEU A 473 -2.11 7.76 -28.66
C LEU A 473 -1.99 6.25 -28.49
N SER A 474 -3.09 5.51 -28.66
CA SER A 474 -3.09 4.04 -28.55
C SER A 474 -2.10 3.40 -29.52
N ALA A 475 -2.03 3.88 -30.76
CA ALA A 475 -1.07 3.41 -31.75
C ALA A 475 0.37 3.75 -31.36
N GLN A 476 0.61 4.96 -30.83
CA GLN A 476 1.92 5.36 -30.30
C GLN A 476 2.35 4.48 -29.12
N TYR A 477 1.46 4.24 -28.16
CA TYR A 477 1.74 3.46 -26.96
C TYR A 477 2.03 2.00 -27.30
N LEU A 478 1.24 1.39 -28.18
CA LEU A 478 1.49 0.02 -28.65
C LEU A 478 2.82 -0.11 -29.41
N ARG A 479 3.23 0.92 -30.15
CA ARG A 479 4.56 0.95 -30.79
C ARG A 479 5.68 0.95 -29.74
N ILE A 480 5.60 1.84 -28.74
CA ILE A 480 6.58 1.93 -27.65
C ILE A 480 6.63 0.61 -26.87
N ALA A 481 5.48 0.00 -26.57
CA ALA A 481 5.41 -1.29 -25.89
C ALA A 481 6.13 -2.40 -26.66
N ARG A 482 5.95 -2.46 -27.99
CA ARG A 482 6.67 -3.41 -28.85
C ARG A 482 8.18 -3.13 -28.87
N GLU A 483 8.57 -1.86 -28.98
CA GLU A 483 9.98 -1.46 -28.96
C GLU A 483 10.66 -1.86 -27.65
N LEU A 484 10.00 -1.66 -26.52
CA LEU A 484 10.48 -2.11 -25.21
C LEU A 484 10.62 -3.64 -25.14
N GLN A 485 9.62 -4.38 -25.62
CA GLN A 485 9.68 -5.85 -25.67
C GLN A 485 10.89 -6.34 -26.47
N GLU A 486 11.15 -5.75 -27.63
CA GLU A 486 12.33 -6.07 -28.44
C GLU A 486 13.64 -5.69 -27.74
N THR A 487 13.71 -4.51 -27.14
CA THR A 487 14.89 -4.05 -26.38
C THR A 487 15.18 -4.99 -25.22
N LEU A 488 14.17 -5.46 -24.49
CA LEU A 488 14.36 -6.40 -23.39
C LEU A 488 14.95 -7.74 -23.86
N ARG A 489 14.47 -8.29 -24.98
CA ARG A 489 15.01 -9.55 -25.54
C ARG A 489 16.42 -9.39 -26.12
N LYS A 490 16.77 -8.22 -26.69
CA LYS A 490 18.03 -7.99 -27.41
C LYS A 490 19.16 -7.43 -26.54
N VAL A 491 18.83 -6.48 -25.67
CA VAL A 491 19.80 -5.67 -24.90
C VAL A 491 19.86 -6.13 -23.44
N TYR A 492 18.70 -6.38 -22.82
CA TYR A 492 18.66 -6.78 -21.41
C TYR A 492 18.91 -8.27 -21.18
N TYR A 493 18.85 -9.11 -22.20
CA TYR A 493 19.03 -10.55 -21.99
C TYR A 493 20.50 -10.90 -21.76
N ASP A 494 20.83 -11.24 -20.52
CA ASP A 494 22.10 -11.84 -20.14
C ASP A 494 22.11 -13.33 -20.47
N LYS A 495 22.65 -13.65 -21.65
CA LYS A 495 22.80 -15.02 -22.13
C LYS A 495 23.69 -15.88 -21.22
N ALA A 496 24.65 -15.28 -20.51
CA ALA A 496 25.60 -16.03 -19.69
C ALA A 496 24.95 -16.56 -18.40
N ASN A 497 24.02 -15.79 -17.83
CA ASN A 497 23.28 -16.18 -16.62
C ASN A 497 21.83 -16.60 -16.89
N ASP A 498 21.40 -16.61 -18.15
CA ASP A 498 20.06 -16.98 -18.60
C ASP A 498 18.95 -16.19 -17.88
N CYS A 499 19.16 -14.88 -17.70
CA CYS A 499 18.22 -13.95 -17.07
C CYS A 499 18.31 -12.56 -17.69
N LEU A 500 17.47 -11.62 -17.24
CA LEU A 500 17.58 -10.21 -17.63
C LEU A 500 18.64 -9.51 -16.77
N TYR A 501 19.32 -8.50 -17.32
CA TYR A 501 20.06 -7.50 -16.55
C TYR A 501 19.09 -6.65 -15.72
N SER A 502 19.52 -6.16 -14.57
CA SER A 502 18.70 -5.29 -13.74
C SER A 502 18.72 -3.84 -14.21
N ALA A 503 19.83 -3.39 -14.80
CA ALA A 503 19.95 -2.04 -15.35
C ALA A 503 21.04 -1.95 -16.42
N ILE A 504 20.87 -0.97 -17.30
CA ILE A 504 21.95 -0.38 -18.11
C ILE A 504 22.31 0.97 -17.45
N GLU A 505 23.58 1.13 -17.10
CA GLU A 505 24.07 2.24 -16.28
C GLU A 505 24.93 3.21 -17.10
N PHE A 506 24.73 4.51 -16.87
CA PHE A 506 25.48 5.57 -17.54
C PHE A 506 26.27 6.34 -16.49
N TYR A 507 27.60 6.34 -16.61
CA TYR A 507 28.49 6.90 -15.61
C TYR A 507 28.90 8.34 -15.92
N ALA A 508 29.34 9.06 -14.88
CA ALA A 508 29.80 10.44 -14.99
C ALA A 508 31.07 10.61 -15.85
N ASP A 509 31.89 9.56 -15.97
CA ASP A 509 33.07 9.52 -16.84
C ASP A 509 32.74 9.30 -18.34
N GLY A 510 31.45 9.17 -18.66
CA GLY A 510 30.96 8.93 -20.03
C GLY A 510 30.94 7.46 -20.45
N THR A 511 31.35 6.53 -19.59
CA THR A 511 31.27 5.09 -19.86
C THR A 511 29.88 4.52 -19.56
N GLU A 512 29.63 3.31 -20.06
CA GLU A 512 28.38 2.56 -19.83
C GLU A 512 28.69 1.20 -19.17
N GLY A 513 27.74 0.70 -18.39
CA GLY A 513 27.82 -0.59 -17.72
C GLY A 513 26.49 -1.33 -17.70
N THR A 514 26.53 -2.58 -17.24
CA THR A 514 25.35 -3.41 -17.01
C THR A 514 25.38 -3.96 -15.60
N LEU A 515 24.22 -3.98 -14.93
CA LEU A 515 24.06 -4.53 -13.59
C LEU A 515 23.36 -5.90 -13.65
N ASN A 516 23.88 -6.89 -12.91
CA ASN A 516 23.46 -8.28 -12.92
C ASN A 516 22.80 -8.73 -11.61
N PHE A 517 21.74 -9.54 -11.69
CA PHE A 517 21.06 -10.08 -10.49
C PHE A 517 21.86 -11.12 -9.70
N LYS A 518 22.88 -11.74 -10.32
CA LYS A 518 23.63 -12.86 -9.73
C LYS A 518 24.95 -12.44 -9.13
N THR A 519 25.63 -11.46 -9.71
CA THR A 519 26.99 -11.06 -9.31
C THR A 519 27.03 -9.75 -8.53
N ASP A 520 25.99 -8.91 -8.67
CA ASP A 520 26.03 -7.54 -8.16
C ASP A 520 24.98 -7.33 -7.06
N ASN A 521 25.21 -6.32 -6.22
CA ASN A 521 24.20 -5.88 -5.25
C ASN A 521 23.05 -5.23 -6.02
N ASN A 522 21.92 -5.90 -6.08
CA ASN A 522 20.82 -5.47 -6.94
C ASN A 522 19.80 -4.60 -6.19
N PRO A 523 19.29 -3.52 -6.81
CA PRO A 523 18.13 -2.82 -6.28
C PRO A 523 16.93 -3.75 -6.19
N TRP A 524 16.12 -3.55 -5.14
CA TRP A 524 14.99 -4.43 -4.87
C TRP A 524 13.90 -4.35 -5.98
N GLU A 525 13.93 -3.32 -6.81
CA GLU A 525 13.01 -3.02 -7.91
C GLU A 525 12.94 -4.13 -8.97
N GLY A 526 14.01 -4.91 -9.15
CA GLY A 526 14.02 -6.02 -10.08
C GLY A 526 12.99 -7.11 -9.76
N SER A 527 12.67 -7.30 -8.48
CA SER A 527 11.58 -8.19 -8.05
C SER A 527 10.22 -7.68 -8.52
N TRP A 528 9.97 -6.36 -8.42
CA TRP A 528 8.72 -5.76 -8.89
C TRP A 528 8.59 -5.79 -10.41
N ALA A 529 9.69 -5.54 -11.13
CA ALA A 529 9.76 -5.75 -12.59
C ALA A 529 9.27 -7.14 -12.99
N CYS A 530 9.49 -8.17 -12.15
CA CYS A 530 9.10 -9.53 -12.48
C CYS A 530 7.73 -9.94 -11.92
N SER A 531 7.03 -9.10 -11.15
CA SER A 531 5.88 -9.59 -10.36
C SER A 531 4.69 -8.64 -10.10
N VAL A 532 4.83 -7.32 -10.24
CA VAL A 532 3.75 -6.39 -9.81
C VAL A 532 2.78 -6.06 -10.95
N GLY A 533 3.31 -5.77 -12.14
CA GLY A 533 2.52 -5.31 -13.28
C GLY A 533 1.46 -6.32 -13.73
N PRO A 534 0.31 -5.87 -14.25
CA PRO A 534 -0.66 -6.78 -14.86
C PRO A 534 -0.08 -7.46 -16.12
N PHE A 535 0.73 -6.76 -16.90
CA PHE A 535 1.30 -7.28 -18.15
C PHE A 535 2.81 -7.52 -18.04
N PHE A 536 3.29 -8.60 -18.66
CA PHE A 536 4.70 -8.98 -18.67
C PHE A 536 5.23 -8.92 -20.11
N PRO A 537 6.18 -8.02 -20.44
CA PRO A 537 6.68 -7.88 -21.81
C PRO A 537 7.44 -9.10 -22.31
N VAL A 538 8.16 -9.81 -21.43
CA VAL A 538 8.94 -11.00 -21.79
C VAL A 538 8.75 -12.08 -20.72
N PRO A 539 7.54 -12.67 -20.63
CA PRO A 539 7.13 -13.49 -19.47
C PRO A 539 8.09 -14.65 -19.19
N ASP A 540 8.62 -15.29 -20.23
CA ASP A 540 9.59 -16.38 -20.14
C ASP A 540 10.89 -15.92 -19.45
N LEU A 541 11.48 -14.81 -19.89
CA LEU A 541 12.71 -14.26 -19.30
C LEU A 541 12.48 -13.66 -17.91
N GLN A 542 11.31 -13.03 -17.67
CA GLN A 542 10.94 -12.51 -16.36
C GLN A 542 10.78 -13.64 -15.34
N LEU A 543 10.22 -14.79 -15.73
CA LEU A 543 10.15 -15.96 -14.84
C LEU A 543 11.54 -16.55 -14.52
N LYS A 544 12.44 -16.63 -15.51
CA LYS A 544 13.84 -17.04 -15.23
C LYS A 544 14.51 -16.09 -14.27
N THR A 545 14.34 -14.79 -14.52
CA THR A 545 14.91 -13.72 -13.69
C THR A 545 14.36 -13.78 -12.26
N ALA A 546 13.05 -13.98 -12.09
CA ALA A 546 12.42 -14.17 -10.77
C ALA A 546 13.03 -15.35 -9.99
N ARG A 547 13.35 -16.46 -10.66
CA ARG A 547 14.01 -17.62 -10.02
C ARG A 547 15.46 -17.33 -9.66
N VAL A 548 16.19 -16.61 -10.52
CA VAL A 548 17.55 -16.15 -10.21
C VAL A 548 17.52 -15.27 -8.97
N ILE A 549 16.68 -14.24 -8.97
CA ILE A 549 16.42 -13.34 -7.83
C ILE A 549 16.16 -14.16 -6.57
N TYR A 550 15.17 -15.05 -6.58
CA TYR A 550 14.86 -15.90 -5.42
C TYR A 550 16.07 -16.68 -4.88
N SER A 551 16.90 -17.22 -5.77
CA SER A 551 18.07 -18.02 -5.39
C SER A 551 19.28 -17.19 -4.92
N THR A 552 19.40 -15.93 -5.35
CA THR A 552 20.55 -15.07 -5.08
C THR A 552 20.30 -14.06 -3.99
N TRP A 553 19.05 -13.62 -3.79
CA TRP A 553 18.67 -12.57 -2.86
C TRP A 553 19.20 -12.75 -1.43
N PRO A 554 19.11 -13.96 -0.83
CA PRO A 554 19.65 -14.19 0.52
C PRO A 554 21.17 -14.07 0.61
N LYS A 555 21.89 -14.16 -0.52
CA LYS A 555 23.37 -14.10 -0.58
C LYS A 555 23.90 -12.70 -0.80
N ILE A 556 23.19 -11.89 -1.58
CA ILE A 556 23.65 -10.55 -2.01
C ILE A 556 23.21 -9.43 -1.05
N THR A 557 22.17 -9.66 -0.24
CA THR A 557 21.69 -8.64 0.70
C THR A 557 22.37 -8.74 2.06
N LYS A 558 23.36 -7.87 2.32
CA LYS A 558 23.97 -7.71 3.66
C LYS A 558 23.03 -7.05 4.68
N GLN A 559 21.92 -6.47 4.23
CA GLN A 559 20.99 -5.64 5.02
C GLN A 559 19.55 -6.23 5.10
N GLY A 560 19.32 -7.44 4.57
CA GLY A 560 17.98 -8.03 4.46
C GLY A 560 17.21 -7.61 3.19
N TYR A 561 15.97 -8.05 3.07
CA TYR A 561 15.10 -7.84 1.91
C TYR A 561 13.78 -7.16 2.24
N GLY A 562 13.23 -6.45 1.24
CA GLY A 562 11.86 -5.95 1.24
C GLY A 562 10.83 -7.06 1.21
N TYR A 563 9.98 -7.14 2.22
CA TYR A 563 8.84 -8.05 2.26
C TYR A 563 7.83 -7.76 1.17
N CYS A 564 7.59 -6.49 0.86
CA CYS A 564 6.67 -6.14 -0.22
C CYS A 564 7.09 -6.72 -1.60
N PRO A 565 8.33 -6.49 -2.10
CA PRO A 565 8.82 -7.19 -3.30
C PRO A 565 8.94 -8.71 -3.14
N TRP A 566 9.22 -9.20 -1.94
CA TRP A 566 9.28 -10.64 -1.66
C TRP A 566 7.92 -11.33 -1.82
N ASN A 567 6.85 -10.68 -1.35
CA ASN A 567 5.48 -11.19 -1.43
C ASN A 567 4.99 -11.29 -2.87
N THR A 568 5.21 -10.24 -3.66
CA THR A 568 4.81 -10.26 -5.08
C THR A 568 5.66 -11.25 -5.88
N LEU A 569 6.96 -11.34 -5.62
CA LEU A 569 7.84 -12.36 -6.22
C LEU A 569 7.36 -13.77 -5.87
N GLY A 570 7.00 -14.03 -4.62
CA GLY A 570 6.44 -15.31 -4.17
C GLY A 570 5.18 -15.69 -4.94
N GLY A 571 4.28 -14.72 -5.18
CA GLY A 571 3.07 -14.92 -5.97
C GLY A 571 3.38 -15.28 -7.43
N MET A 572 4.33 -14.57 -8.07
CA MET A 572 4.78 -14.87 -9.43
C MET A 572 5.40 -16.27 -9.53
N LEU A 573 6.22 -16.67 -8.55
CA LEU A 573 6.84 -17.98 -8.53
C LEU A 573 5.81 -19.09 -8.32
N TYR A 574 4.82 -18.86 -7.44
CA TYR A 574 3.71 -19.79 -7.21
C TYR A 574 2.89 -20.03 -8.48
N GLU A 575 2.46 -18.94 -9.13
CA GLU A 575 1.68 -18.97 -10.38
C GLU A 575 2.34 -19.82 -11.48
N TYR A 576 3.67 -19.92 -11.46
CA TYR A 576 4.46 -20.67 -12.44
C TYR A 576 5.37 -21.75 -11.81
N GLY A 577 4.82 -22.49 -10.85
CA GLY A 577 5.30 -23.84 -10.48
C GLY A 577 6.05 -23.96 -9.15
N LEU A 578 6.12 -22.91 -8.33
CA LEU A 578 6.59 -23.04 -6.94
C LEU A 578 5.49 -23.71 -6.10
N GLY A 579 5.77 -24.89 -5.54
CA GLY A 579 4.81 -25.58 -4.68
C GLY A 579 4.46 -24.79 -3.41
N SER A 580 3.24 -24.96 -2.90
CA SER A 580 2.70 -24.17 -1.79
C SER A 580 3.48 -24.31 -0.48
N SER A 581 4.08 -25.48 -0.24
CA SER A 581 4.97 -25.69 0.92
C SER A 581 6.25 -24.85 0.82
N ARG A 582 6.82 -24.71 -0.38
CA ARG A 582 8.02 -23.90 -0.59
C ARG A 582 7.70 -22.41 -0.58
N TYR A 583 6.52 -22.01 -1.04
CA TYR A 583 5.98 -20.66 -0.87
C TYR A 583 5.82 -20.32 0.62
N GLU A 584 5.20 -21.20 1.42
CA GLU A 584 5.05 -20.96 2.86
C GLU A 584 6.41 -20.82 3.55
N GLU A 585 7.39 -21.66 3.20
CA GLU A 585 8.77 -21.54 3.69
C GLU A 585 9.39 -20.18 3.31
N MET A 586 9.20 -19.74 2.07
CA MET A 586 9.71 -18.47 1.57
C MET A 586 9.21 -17.28 2.40
N LEU A 587 7.93 -17.26 2.80
CA LEU A 587 7.33 -16.15 3.56
C LEU A 587 7.42 -16.34 5.08
N SER A 588 7.88 -17.50 5.56
CA SER A 588 7.86 -17.86 6.99
C SER A 588 8.57 -16.85 7.91
N LEU A 589 9.65 -16.22 7.44
CA LEU A 589 10.37 -15.22 8.22
C LEU A 589 9.51 -13.97 8.44
N GLU A 590 8.81 -13.47 7.42
CA GLU A 590 7.89 -12.33 7.54
C GLU A 590 6.80 -12.61 8.58
N ILE A 591 6.16 -13.78 8.46
CA ILE A 591 5.06 -14.17 9.34
C ILE A 591 5.55 -14.35 10.78
N LYS A 592 6.74 -14.93 10.95
CA LYS A 592 7.38 -15.03 12.27
C LYS A 592 7.63 -13.63 12.82
N GLU A 593 8.26 -12.73 12.04
CA GLU A 593 8.61 -11.39 12.50
C GLU A 593 7.39 -10.55 12.84
N ALA A 594 6.34 -10.60 12.02
CA ALA A 594 5.07 -9.92 12.27
C ALA A 594 4.43 -10.37 13.58
N ASN A 595 4.53 -11.66 13.93
CA ASN A 595 3.99 -12.19 15.17
C ASN A 595 4.85 -11.91 16.41
N MET A 596 6.09 -11.38 16.26
CA MET A 596 6.95 -11.06 17.39
C MET A 596 6.45 -9.86 18.16
N LEU A 597 6.60 -9.91 19.48
CA LEU A 597 6.42 -8.74 20.33
C LEU A 597 7.70 -7.90 20.30
N THR A 598 7.73 -6.86 19.48
CA THR A 598 8.89 -5.95 19.39
C THR A 598 8.90 -4.96 20.55
N ARG A 599 10.07 -4.43 20.88
CA ARG A 599 10.25 -3.47 21.96
C ARG A 599 9.70 -2.10 21.58
N LYS A 600 10.10 -1.54 20.43
CA LYS A 600 9.73 -0.17 20.05
C LYS A 600 8.25 -0.04 19.67
N TYR A 601 7.70 -1.06 19.00
CA TYR A 601 6.33 -1.05 18.46
C TYR A 601 5.62 -2.37 18.77
N PRO A 602 5.17 -2.60 20.03
CA PRO A 602 4.59 -3.86 20.48
C PRO A 602 3.20 -4.12 19.87
N MET A 603 3.15 -4.42 18.58
CA MET A 603 1.95 -4.56 17.75
C MET A 603 1.95 -5.94 17.05
N PRO A 604 1.96 -7.05 17.82
CA PRO A 604 2.10 -8.39 17.26
C PRO A 604 0.96 -8.73 16.31
N GLY A 605 1.30 -9.32 15.17
CA GLY A 605 0.43 -9.60 14.03
C GLY A 605 0.56 -8.56 12.92
N ALA A 606 1.00 -7.33 13.19
CA ALA A 606 1.18 -6.31 12.17
C ALA A 606 2.46 -6.55 11.34
N LEU A 607 2.37 -6.36 10.02
CA LEU A 607 3.51 -6.58 9.12
C LEU A 607 4.58 -5.49 9.24
N THR A 608 5.80 -5.89 8.91
CA THR A 608 6.99 -5.06 8.69
C THR A 608 7.30 -4.97 7.17
N GLU A 609 8.25 -4.16 6.71
CA GLU A 609 8.67 -4.03 5.30
C GLU A 609 10.08 -4.57 5.05
N TYR A 610 11.04 -4.59 6.00
CA TYR A 610 12.34 -5.25 5.81
C TYR A 610 12.55 -6.40 6.77
N SER A 611 13.13 -7.48 6.24
CA SER A 611 13.53 -8.64 7.01
C SER A 611 14.60 -8.28 8.04
N THR A 612 14.56 -8.93 9.20
CA THR A 612 15.55 -8.83 10.29
C THR A 612 15.67 -7.45 10.93
N ASN A 613 14.74 -6.53 10.63
CA ASN A 613 14.63 -5.22 11.28
C ASN A 613 13.25 -5.00 11.93
N PRO A 614 12.75 -5.93 12.76
CA PRO A 614 11.41 -5.85 13.33
C PRO A 614 11.23 -4.62 14.26
N GLU A 615 12.31 -4.14 14.88
CA GLU A 615 12.26 -3.10 15.92
C GLU A 615 12.06 -1.69 15.38
N GLY A 616 12.44 -1.38 14.14
CA GLY A 616 12.22 -0.03 13.67
C GLY A 616 10.74 0.24 13.30
N TRP A 617 9.89 -0.80 13.26
CA TRP A 617 8.84 -0.90 12.25
C TRP A 617 7.45 -1.14 12.87
N ARG A 618 6.43 -0.61 12.20
CA ARG A 618 5.07 -0.36 12.70
C ARG A 618 4.07 -0.83 11.64
N GLY A 619 2.80 -1.06 11.96
CA GLY A 619 1.82 -1.56 10.99
C GLY A 619 1.90 -0.86 9.62
N LEU A 620 2.10 -1.65 8.56
CA LEU A 620 2.43 -1.20 7.21
C LEU A 620 1.37 -1.67 6.20
N PRO A 621 0.44 -0.79 5.81
CA PRO A 621 -0.51 -1.09 4.73
C PRO A 621 0.18 -1.54 3.43
N PHE A 622 1.36 -0.99 3.14
CA PHE A 622 2.15 -1.30 1.95
C PHE A 622 2.48 -2.80 1.79
N SER A 623 3.11 -3.41 2.80
CA SER A 623 3.43 -4.84 2.81
C SER A 623 2.19 -5.72 2.86
N ALA A 624 1.14 -5.26 3.55
CA ALA A 624 -0.11 -6.00 3.64
C ALA A 624 -0.78 -6.17 2.27
N GLY A 625 -0.86 -5.11 1.46
CA GLY A 625 -1.46 -5.18 0.12
C GLY A 625 -0.81 -6.26 -0.75
N SER A 626 0.52 -6.35 -0.75
CA SER A 626 1.26 -7.37 -1.52
C SER A 626 1.08 -8.79 -0.97
N LEU A 627 1.02 -8.95 0.35
CA LEU A 627 0.74 -10.25 0.99
C LEU A 627 -0.64 -10.78 0.59
N PHE A 628 -1.68 -9.94 0.69
CA PHE A 628 -3.05 -10.30 0.30
C PHE A 628 -3.16 -10.66 -1.17
N PHE A 629 -2.56 -9.86 -2.06
CA PHE A 629 -2.54 -10.16 -3.48
C PHE A 629 -1.88 -11.50 -3.76
N SER A 630 -0.71 -11.74 -3.18
CA SER A 630 0.03 -13.00 -3.32
C SER A 630 -0.80 -14.21 -2.87
N MET A 631 -1.36 -14.18 -1.66
CA MET A 631 -2.12 -15.32 -1.10
C MET A 631 -3.50 -15.51 -1.75
N SER A 632 -4.17 -14.45 -2.20
CA SER A 632 -5.44 -14.57 -2.93
C SER A 632 -5.26 -15.39 -4.21
N GLY A 633 -4.12 -15.20 -4.88
CA GLY A 633 -3.74 -15.91 -6.11
C GLY A 633 -3.65 -17.43 -5.96
N HIS A 634 -3.58 -17.97 -4.74
CA HIS A 634 -3.58 -19.40 -4.50
C HIS A 634 -4.97 -20.05 -4.68
N ILE A 635 -6.03 -19.26 -4.85
CA ILE A 635 -7.40 -19.74 -5.05
C ILE A 635 -8.17 -18.96 -6.11
N ILE A 636 -8.06 -17.62 -6.12
CA ILE A 636 -8.60 -16.75 -7.17
C ILE A 636 -7.49 -15.78 -7.60
N GLN A 637 -6.99 -15.97 -8.82
CA GLN A 637 -5.97 -15.14 -9.41
C GLN A 637 -6.61 -14.00 -10.23
N SER A 638 -6.26 -12.76 -9.89
CA SER A 638 -6.61 -11.59 -10.71
C SER A 638 -5.72 -11.53 -11.95
N LEU A 639 -6.36 -11.47 -13.12
CA LEU A 639 -5.72 -11.31 -14.43
C LEU A 639 -5.82 -9.85 -14.90
N PRO A 640 -5.08 -9.43 -15.94
CA PRO A 640 -5.20 -8.09 -16.50
C PRO A 640 -6.65 -7.74 -16.89
N SER A 641 -7.32 -8.71 -17.50
CA SER A 641 -8.73 -8.61 -17.87
C SER A 641 -9.47 -9.89 -17.51
N GLY A 642 -9.81 -10.05 -16.23
CA GLY A 642 -10.61 -11.18 -15.75
C GLY A 642 -10.09 -11.78 -14.45
N ILE A 643 -10.56 -12.99 -14.14
CA ILE A 643 -10.15 -13.77 -12.99
C ILE A 643 -9.99 -15.24 -13.38
N ALA A 644 -9.09 -15.94 -12.70
CA ALA A 644 -8.88 -17.36 -12.88
C ALA A 644 -8.88 -18.11 -11.54
N VAL A 645 -9.23 -19.38 -11.60
CA VAL A 645 -9.26 -20.30 -10.47
C VAL A 645 -7.89 -20.96 -10.31
N ARG A 646 -7.42 -21.03 -9.08
CA ARG A 646 -6.21 -21.74 -8.68
C ARG A 646 -6.52 -22.69 -7.53
N ALA A 647 -5.57 -23.56 -7.21
CA ALA A 647 -5.64 -24.45 -6.08
C ALA A 647 -4.35 -24.32 -5.28
N SER A 648 -4.42 -24.67 -3.99
CA SER A 648 -3.27 -24.74 -3.09
C SER A 648 -3.60 -25.67 -1.94
N GLU A 649 -2.61 -26.43 -1.46
CA GLU A 649 -2.73 -27.19 -0.21
C GLU A 649 -2.83 -26.32 1.04
N LYS A 650 -2.57 -25.00 0.94
CA LYS A 650 -2.49 -24.09 2.08
C LYS A 650 -3.68 -23.15 2.24
N VAL A 651 -4.44 -22.92 1.17
CA VAL A 651 -5.60 -22.01 1.16
C VAL A 651 -6.88 -22.78 0.90
N ASP A 652 -7.78 -22.81 1.88
CA ASP A 652 -9.03 -23.59 1.81
C ASP A 652 -10.20 -22.85 1.18
N SER A 653 -10.29 -21.55 1.43
CA SER A 653 -11.35 -20.74 0.84
C SER A 653 -10.99 -19.27 0.78
N ILE A 654 -11.69 -18.56 -0.08
CA ILE A 654 -11.80 -17.11 -0.06
C ILE A 654 -13.28 -16.74 -0.13
N LYS A 655 -13.72 -15.80 0.70
CA LYS A 655 -15.12 -15.37 0.78
C LYS A 655 -15.29 -13.93 0.31
N ASN A 656 -16.38 -13.69 -0.41
CA ASN A 656 -16.77 -12.38 -0.94
C ASN A 656 -15.63 -11.64 -1.67
N PHE A 657 -14.87 -12.34 -2.51
CA PHE A 657 -13.98 -11.71 -3.48
C PHE A 657 -14.83 -10.86 -4.42
N ARG A 658 -14.63 -9.54 -4.44
CA ARG A 658 -15.42 -8.63 -5.27
C ARG A 658 -14.74 -8.43 -6.62
N TYR A 659 -15.53 -8.59 -7.68
CA TYR A 659 -15.10 -8.35 -9.06
C TYR A 659 -16.27 -7.77 -9.86
N LYS A 660 -16.17 -6.49 -10.23
CA LYS A 660 -17.24 -5.71 -10.84
C LYS A 660 -18.53 -5.82 -9.99
N LEU A 661 -19.62 -6.25 -10.62
CA LEU A 661 -20.91 -6.49 -9.95
C LEU A 661 -20.98 -7.85 -9.22
N SER A 662 -19.95 -8.69 -9.32
CA SER A 662 -19.94 -10.05 -8.77
C SER A 662 -19.26 -10.12 -7.40
N SER A 663 -19.71 -11.08 -6.58
CA SER A 663 -19.15 -11.44 -5.29
C SER A 663 -18.90 -12.95 -5.26
N LEU A 664 -17.64 -13.36 -5.36
CA LEU A 664 -17.26 -14.76 -5.47
C LEU A 664 -16.86 -15.32 -4.10
N SER A 665 -17.39 -16.51 -3.77
CA SER A 665 -16.86 -17.31 -2.67
C SER A 665 -16.35 -18.63 -3.23
N ALA A 666 -15.07 -18.91 -3.07
CA ALA A 666 -14.44 -20.13 -3.56
C ALA A 666 -14.07 -21.05 -2.40
N PHE A 667 -14.34 -22.35 -2.58
CA PHE A 667 -14.09 -23.39 -1.59
C PHE A 667 -13.34 -24.55 -2.25
N ALA A 668 -12.21 -24.92 -1.69
CA ALA A 668 -11.36 -25.96 -2.25
C ALA A 668 -11.32 -27.21 -1.35
N ARG A 669 -11.38 -28.40 -1.97
CA ARG A 669 -11.37 -29.70 -1.30
C ARG A 669 -10.35 -30.62 -1.96
N GLY A 670 -9.95 -31.68 -1.27
CA GLY A 670 -8.87 -32.57 -1.72
C GLY A 670 -7.47 -32.03 -1.42
N ASN A 671 -6.46 -32.66 -2.03
CA ASN A 671 -5.03 -32.41 -1.79
C ASN A 671 -4.29 -32.11 -3.10
N GLY A 672 -3.14 -31.44 -3.00
CA GLY A 672 -2.33 -30.95 -4.11
C GLY A 672 -2.57 -29.48 -4.46
N ASP A 673 -1.65 -28.93 -5.26
CA ASP A 673 -1.62 -27.53 -5.68
C ASP A 673 -2.26 -27.29 -7.06
N GLU A 674 -2.80 -28.33 -7.70
CA GLU A 674 -3.44 -28.23 -9.01
C GLU A 674 -4.96 -28.32 -8.89
N VAL A 675 -5.67 -27.56 -9.74
CA VAL A 675 -7.12 -27.74 -9.91
C VAL A 675 -7.34 -29.01 -10.73
N GLU A 676 -8.14 -29.96 -10.25
CA GLU A 676 -8.60 -31.09 -11.07
C GLU A 676 -9.80 -30.66 -11.91
N THR A 677 -10.81 -30.14 -11.22
CA THR A 677 -12.01 -29.56 -11.82
C THR A 677 -12.53 -28.44 -10.91
N PHE A 678 -13.36 -27.55 -11.46
CA PHE A 678 -14.16 -26.65 -10.64
C PHE A 678 -15.55 -26.44 -11.24
N ARG A 679 -16.46 -25.97 -10.38
CA ARG A 679 -17.80 -25.54 -10.77
C ARG A 679 -18.00 -24.07 -10.40
N LEU A 680 -18.67 -23.33 -11.28
CA LEU A 680 -19.18 -21.98 -11.01
C LEU A 680 -20.70 -22.07 -10.94
N ASN A 681 -21.29 -21.73 -9.79
CA ASN A 681 -22.73 -21.80 -9.56
C ASN A 681 -23.33 -23.18 -9.89
N GLY A 682 -22.59 -24.26 -9.60
CA GLY A 682 -22.97 -25.64 -9.88
C GLY A 682 -22.66 -26.13 -11.31
N GLU A 683 -22.32 -25.24 -12.24
CA GLU A 683 -21.95 -25.60 -13.61
C GLU A 683 -20.44 -25.85 -13.72
N LYS A 684 -20.05 -27.00 -14.28
CA LYS A 684 -18.62 -27.31 -14.54
C LYS A 684 -18.12 -26.45 -15.69
N ILE A 685 -16.99 -25.76 -15.49
CA ILE A 685 -16.31 -25.02 -16.56
C ILE A 685 -15.29 -25.96 -17.24
N PRO A 686 -15.45 -26.30 -18.53
CA PRO A 686 -14.58 -27.25 -19.20
C PRO A 686 -13.32 -26.56 -19.76
N TYR A 687 -12.19 -27.27 -19.72
CA TYR A 687 -10.92 -26.91 -20.38
C TYR A 687 -10.38 -25.49 -20.13
N SER A 688 -10.78 -24.82 -19.05
CA SER A 688 -10.26 -23.51 -18.68
C SER A 688 -10.13 -23.40 -17.17
N LEU A 689 -9.14 -22.66 -16.70
CA LEU A 689 -9.07 -22.12 -15.34
C LEU A 689 -9.53 -20.67 -15.26
N GLN A 690 -9.53 -19.93 -16.38
CA GLN A 690 -10.08 -18.59 -16.45
C GLN A 690 -11.61 -18.63 -16.48
N LEU A 691 -12.26 -17.78 -15.70
CA LEU A 691 -13.72 -17.68 -15.68
C LEU A 691 -14.22 -16.91 -16.91
N PRO A 692 -15.20 -17.45 -17.65
CA PRO A 692 -15.88 -16.69 -18.70
C PRO A 692 -16.85 -15.66 -18.09
N GLU A 693 -16.77 -14.41 -18.53
CA GLU A 693 -17.62 -13.31 -18.04
C GLU A 693 -19.12 -13.61 -18.23
N SER A 694 -19.50 -14.32 -19.30
CA SER A 694 -20.91 -14.69 -19.57
C SER A 694 -21.52 -15.61 -18.50
N LYS A 695 -20.72 -16.24 -17.66
CA LYS A 695 -21.17 -17.14 -16.58
C LYS A 695 -21.19 -16.47 -15.20
N LEU A 696 -20.63 -15.26 -15.08
CA LEU A 696 -20.64 -14.51 -13.84
C LEU A 696 -21.98 -13.80 -13.64
N LEU A 697 -22.64 -14.06 -12.51
CA LEU A 697 -23.89 -13.40 -12.15
C LEU A 697 -23.60 -12.10 -11.38
N PRO A 698 -24.40 -11.03 -11.58
CA PRO A 698 -24.41 -9.92 -10.64
C PRO A 698 -24.78 -10.44 -9.23
N GLY A 699 -24.01 -10.02 -8.23
CA GLY A 699 -24.19 -10.48 -6.84
C GLY A 699 -23.42 -11.78 -6.52
N PRO A 700 -23.94 -12.62 -5.61
CA PRO A 700 -23.23 -13.81 -5.13
C PRO A 700 -22.99 -14.86 -6.21
N ASN A 701 -21.76 -15.37 -6.26
CA ASN A 701 -21.34 -16.53 -7.05
C ASN A 701 -20.58 -17.49 -6.14
N VAL A 702 -20.71 -18.79 -6.40
CA VAL A 702 -19.98 -19.84 -5.66
C VAL A 702 -19.08 -20.60 -6.61
N ILE A 703 -17.82 -20.77 -6.20
CA ILE A 703 -16.84 -21.60 -6.90
C ILE A 703 -16.49 -22.80 -6.02
N GLU A 704 -16.65 -24.00 -6.54
CA GLU A 704 -16.27 -25.25 -5.88
C GLU A 704 -15.08 -25.85 -6.62
N ILE A 705 -13.97 -26.07 -5.92
CA ILE A 705 -12.69 -26.48 -6.51
C ILE A 705 -12.30 -27.84 -5.95
N GLU A 706 -12.10 -28.82 -6.84
CA GLU A 706 -11.49 -30.10 -6.48
C GLU A 706 -10.00 -30.06 -6.80
N ARG A 707 -9.16 -30.40 -5.82
CA ARG A 707 -7.70 -30.36 -5.94
C ARG A 707 -7.13 -31.71 -6.34
N THR A 708 -6.03 -31.67 -7.08
CA THR A 708 -5.18 -32.80 -7.39
C THR A 708 -3.70 -32.42 -7.27
N ARG A 709 -2.81 -33.41 -7.21
CA ARG A 709 -1.35 -33.20 -7.21
C ARG A 709 -0.81 -32.83 -8.59
N SER A 710 -1.48 -33.25 -9.66
CA SER A 710 -1.04 -33.04 -11.04
C SER A 710 -2.22 -33.10 -11.99
N PHE A 711 -2.25 -32.24 -13.01
CA PHE A 711 -3.24 -32.26 -14.08
C PHE A 711 -2.58 -32.61 -15.43
N PRO A 712 -2.86 -33.78 -16.04
CA PRO A 712 -2.20 -34.21 -17.27
C PRO A 712 -2.92 -33.76 -18.56
N GLY A 713 -4.09 -33.11 -18.46
CA GLY A 713 -4.92 -32.75 -19.61
C GLY A 713 -4.62 -31.35 -20.16
N PHE A 714 -5.19 -31.05 -21.34
CA PHE A 714 -5.17 -29.71 -21.93
C PHE A 714 -6.13 -28.75 -21.21
N ARG A 715 -5.73 -27.49 -21.00
CA ARG A 715 -6.66 -26.39 -20.65
C ARG A 715 -6.06 -25.01 -20.87
N LEU A 716 -6.91 -24.01 -21.07
CA LEU A 716 -6.55 -22.60 -20.91
C LEU A 716 -6.22 -22.31 -19.43
N TYR A 717 -5.00 -21.88 -19.15
CA TYR A 717 -4.54 -21.57 -17.80
C TYR A 717 -4.90 -20.14 -17.39
N SER A 718 -4.67 -19.17 -18.28
CA SER A 718 -5.01 -17.75 -18.12
C SER A 718 -4.82 -16.98 -19.44
N SER A 719 -5.22 -15.71 -19.45
CA SER A 719 -4.91 -14.78 -20.54
C SER A 719 -4.84 -13.34 -20.07
N SER A 720 -4.24 -12.47 -20.88
CA SER A 720 -4.30 -11.01 -20.68
C SER A 720 -5.63 -10.38 -21.14
N ALA A 721 -6.52 -11.18 -21.77
CA ALA A 721 -7.75 -10.73 -22.40
C ALA A 721 -9.00 -11.14 -21.61
N THR A 722 -10.10 -10.42 -21.86
CA THR A 722 -11.42 -10.80 -21.31
C THR A 722 -11.90 -12.06 -22.01
N LEU A 723 -12.09 -13.16 -21.28
CA LEU A 723 -12.75 -14.37 -21.77
C LEU A 723 -14.26 -14.19 -21.67
N HIS A 724 -14.95 -14.13 -22.80
CA HIS A 724 -16.42 -13.98 -22.83
C HIS A 724 -17.12 -15.31 -22.65
N GLU A 725 -16.73 -16.30 -23.43
CA GLU A 725 -17.46 -17.56 -23.57
C GLU A 725 -16.52 -18.72 -23.92
N ILE A 726 -16.89 -19.90 -23.45
CA ILE A 726 -16.30 -21.19 -23.85
C ILE A 726 -17.44 -22.01 -24.43
N SER A 727 -17.27 -22.50 -25.66
CA SER A 727 -18.24 -23.39 -26.31
C SER A 727 -17.58 -24.68 -26.79
N LEU A 728 -18.35 -25.76 -26.78
CA LEU A 728 -17.92 -27.08 -27.25
C LEU A 728 -18.69 -27.42 -28.53
N ALA A 729 -17.96 -27.73 -29.60
CA ALA A 729 -18.52 -28.15 -30.88
C ALA A 729 -17.81 -29.43 -31.35
N LYS A 730 -18.49 -30.59 -31.22
CA LYS A 730 -17.88 -31.92 -31.44
C LYS A 730 -16.60 -32.07 -30.61
N ASP A 731 -15.46 -32.20 -31.27
CA ASP A 731 -14.13 -32.38 -30.67
C ASP A 731 -13.34 -31.05 -30.61
N THR A 732 -14.00 -29.90 -30.76
CA THR A 732 -13.36 -28.58 -30.73
C THR A 732 -13.87 -27.73 -29.57
N VAL A 733 -12.94 -27.20 -28.78
CA VAL A 733 -13.20 -26.16 -27.78
C VAL A 733 -12.95 -24.79 -28.41
N ILE A 734 -13.89 -23.87 -28.25
CA ILE A 734 -13.79 -22.50 -28.79
C ILE A 734 -13.86 -21.52 -27.63
N TYR A 735 -12.80 -20.73 -27.47
CA TYR A 735 -12.69 -19.63 -26.53
C TYR A 735 -12.88 -18.32 -27.27
N SER A 736 -13.78 -17.46 -26.80
CA SER A 736 -14.02 -16.13 -27.37
C SER A 736 -13.47 -15.05 -26.44
N PHE A 737 -12.54 -14.23 -26.92
CA PHE A 737 -11.92 -13.17 -26.13
C PHE A 737 -12.14 -11.77 -26.72
N SER A 738 -11.94 -10.75 -25.89
CA SER A 738 -11.67 -9.39 -26.33
C SER A 738 -10.54 -8.72 -25.56
N SER A 739 -9.76 -7.89 -26.25
CA SER A 739 -8.68 -7.08 -25.68
C SER A 739 -8.46 -5.82 -26.51
N ALA A 740 -8.13 -4.69 -25.91
CA ALA A 740 -7.68 -3.51 -26.67
C ALA A 740 -6.18 -3.60 -27.03
N VAL A 741 -5.45 -4.45 -26.31
CA VAL A 741 -4.00 -4.66 -26.48
C VAL A 741 -3.69 -6.05 -27.04
N PRO A 742 -2.47 -6.29 -27.57
CA PRO A 742 -2.01 -7.61 -27.97
C PRO A 742 -2.22 -8.68 -26.88
N VAL A 743 -2.78 -9.82 -27.28
CA VAL A 743 -3.17 -10.87 -26.34
C VAL A 743 -2.02 -11.84 -26.06
N GLN A 744 -1.87 -12.19 -24.79
CA GLN A 744 -1.06 -13.32 -24.30
C GLN A 744 -2.01 -14.40 -23.78
N LEU A 745 -1.94 -15.61 -24.35
CA LEU A 745 -2.74 -16.76 -23.94
C LEU A 745 -1.82 -17.80 -23.29
N TYR A 746 -2.10 -18.20 -22.06
CA TYR A 746 -1.32 -19.21 -21.33
C TYR A 746 -2.11 -20.52 -21.32
N VAL A 747 -1.51 -21.58 -21.85
CA VAL A 747 -2.18 -22.87 -22.07
C VAL A 747 -1.37 -23.97 -21.39
N GLN A 748 -2.01 -24.79 -20.57
CA GLN A 748 -1.37 -25.91 -19.89
C GLN A 748 -1.46 -27.17 -20.75
N ASN A 749 -0.33 -27.88 -20.89
CA ASN A 749 -0.17 -29.12 -21.65
C ASN A 749 -0.65 -29.01 -23.11
N ILE A 750 -0.14 -28.01 -23.84
CA ILE A 750 -0.53 -27.75 -25.24
C ILE A 750 -0.29 -28.94 -26.16
N GLU A 751 0.68 -29.79 -25.85
CA GLU A 751 1.00 -31.01 -26.60
C GLU A 751 -0.10 -32.09 -26.53
N LYS A 752 -1.07 -31.92 -25.63
CA LYS A 752 -2.28 -32.74 -25.54
C LYS A 752 -3.41 -32.25 -26.44
N ALA A 753 -3.26 -31.11 -27.11
CA ALA A 753 -4.19 -30.68 -28.15
C ALA A 753 -3.83 -31.30 -29.50
N GLY A 754 -4.84 -31.72 -30.28
CA GLY A 754 -4.65 -32.14 -31.66
C GLY A 754 -4.24 -30.98 -32.57
N SER A 755 -4.85 -29.80 -32.39
CA SER A 755 -4.37 -28.55 -33.01
C SER A 755 -4.91 -27.31 -32.31
N VAL A 756 -4.16 -26.20 -32.38
CA VAL A 756 -4.57 -24.87 -31.88
C VAL A 756 -4.56 -23.87 -33.03
N ARG A 757 -5.64 -23.10 -33.17
CA ARG A 757 -5.78 -22.02 -34.16
C ARG A 757 -6.34 -20.76 -33.53
N ILE A 758 -5.81 -19.60 -33.91
CA ILE A 758 -6.32 -18.29 -33.49
C ILE A 758 -6.91 -17.58 -34.70
N GLU A 759 -8.13 -17.07 -34.57
CA GLU A 759 -8.86 -16.37 -35.62
C GLU A 759 -9.34 -15.01 -35.10
N GLU A 760 -9.16 -13.94 -35.88
CA GLU A 760 -9.76 -12.62 -35.60
C GLU A 760 -11.19 -12.55 -36.14
N THR A 761 -11.34 -12.98 -37.40
CA THR A 761 -12.63 -13.15 -38.08
C THR A 761 -12.66 -14.54 -38.73
N PRO A 762 -13.85 -15.08 -39.05
CA PRO A 762 -13.94 -16.39 -39.70
C PRO A 762 -13.04 -16.46 -40.94
N GLY A 763 -12.05 -17.35 -40.92
CA GLY A 763 -11.08 -17.55 -42.00
C GLY A 763 -9.80 -16.71 -41.94
N ARG A 764 -9.72 -15.66 -41.10
CA ARG A 764 -8.49 -14.88 -40.89
C ARG A 764 -7.69 -15.46 -39.72
N ILE A 765 -6.79 -16.39 -40.04
CA ILE A 765 -5.90 -17.03 -39.06
C ILE A 765 -4.77 -16.07 -38.67
N ILE A 766 -4.52 -15.95 -37.38
CA ILE A 766 -3.44 -15.13 -36.84
C ILE A 766 -2.22 -16.04 -36.56
N PRO A 767 -1.05 -15.75 -37.15
CA PRO A 767 0.17 -16.47 -36.80
C PRO A 767 0.56 -16.17 -35.35
N PHE A 768 1.11 -17.18 -34.68
CA PHE A 768 1.60 -17.07 -33.32
C PHE A 768 2.85 -17.94 -33.14
N GLU A 769 3.66 -17.59 -32.15
CA GLU A 769 4.81 -18.36 -31.74
C GLU A 769 4.56 -18.92 -30.33
N PRO A 770 4.64 -20.25 -30.13
CA PRO A 770 4.54 -20.85 -28.81
C PRO A 770 5.87 -20.69 -28.06
N VAL A 771 5.80 -20.14 -26.85
CA VAL A 771 6.95 -20.00 -25.93
C VAL A 771 6.68 -20.86 -24.70
N CYS A 772 7.54 -21.84 -24.43
CA CYS A 772 7.42 -22.65 -23.23
C CYS A 772 7.82 -21.84 -21.99
N MET A 773 6.91 -21.73 -21.01
CA MET A 773 7.21 -21.08 -19.75
C MET A 773 8.18 -21.97 -18.96
N PRO A 774 9.39 -21.48 -18.62
CA PRO A 774 10.48 -22.31 -18.10
C PRO A 774 10.07 -23.17 -16.91
N GLY A 775 10.37 -24.47 -16.93
CA GLY A 775 10.13 -25.38 -15.80
C GLY A 775 8.65 -25.61 -15.46
N THR A 776 7.74 -25.37 -16.41
CA THR A 776 6.30 -25.60 -16.23
C THR A 776 5.73 -26.37 -17.43
N GLY A 777 4.52 -26.93 -17.27
CA GLY A 777 3.72 -27.46 -18.39
C GLY A 777 2.94 -26.36 -19.14
N ILE A 778 3.26 -25.08 -18.96
CA ILE A 778 2.53 -23.96 -19.54
C ILE A 778 3.24 -23.46 -20.79
N THR A 779 2.48 -23.28 -21.86
CA THR A 779 2.92 -22.63 -23.10
C THR A 779 2.21 -21.30 -23.23
N LEU A 780 3.01 -20.23 -23.37
CA LEU A 780 2.54 -18.91 -23.76
C LEU A 780 2.37 -18.88 -25.28
N ILE A 781 1.22 -18.41 -25.73
CA ILE A 781 0.96 -18.08 -27.13
C ILE A 781 0.88 -16.56 -27.22
N GLU A 782 1.91 -15.94 -27.81
CA GLU A 782 1.95 -14.50 -28.05
C GLU A 782 1.34 -14.18 -29.42
N THR A 783 0.43 -13.20 -29.45
CA THR A 783 -0.14 -12.69 -30.69
C THR A 783 -0.11 -11.17 -30.75
N ASN A 784 0.13 -10.62 -31.94
CA ASN A 784 0.01 -9.19 -32.20
C ASN A 784 -1.46 -8.73 -32.32
N ALA A 785 -2.43 -9.63 -32.23
CA ALA A 785 -3.84 -9.30 -32.38
C ALA A 785 -4.43 -8.69 -31.11
N GLY A 786 -5.20 -7.62 -31.31
CA GLY A 786 -6.17 -7.09 -30.36
C GLY A 786 -7.59 -7.22 -30.94
N GLY A 787 -8.56 -6.57 -30.32
CA GLY A 787 -9.98 -6.65 -30.67
C GLY A 787 -10.62 -7.95 -30.21
N LYS A 788 -11.54 -8.48 -31.03
CA LYS A 788 -12.22 -9.76 -30.78
C LYS A 788 -11.43 -10.89 -31.41
N ILE A 789 -11.07 -11.90 -30.63
CA ILE A 789 -10.33 -13.06 -31.11
C ILE A 789 -11.00 -14.36 -30.66
N LYS A 790 -10.84 -15.41 -31.44
CA LYS A 790 -11.27 -16.77 -31.12
C LYS A 790 -10.09 -17.72 -31.13
N MET A 791 -9.89 -18.46 -30.04
CA MET A 791 -8.98 -19.60 -30.03
C MET A 791 -9.80 -20.87 -30.20
N LYS A 792 -9.48 -21.66 -31.22
CA LYS A 792 -10.08 -22.98 -31.47
C LYS A 792 -9.05 -24.06 -31.19
N VAL A 793 -9.44 -25.03 -30.38
CA VAL A 793 -8.58 -26.14 -30.00
C VAL A 793 -9.29 -27.44 -30.36
N VAL A 794 -8.70 -28.21 -31.26
CA VAL A 794 -9.15 -29.57 -31.58
C VAL A 794 -8.56 -30.51 -30.53
N LEU A 795 -9.41 -31.25 -29.84
CA LEU A 795 -9.02 -32.26 -28.86
C LEU A 795 -8.61 -33.56 -29.58
N PRO A 796 -7.79 -34.42 -28.96
CA PRO A 796 -7.32 -35.68 -29.55
C PRO A 796 -8.43 -36.66 -29.95
#